data_AF-A0A085JAH3-F1
#
_entry.id   AF-A0A085JAH3-F1
#
_cell.length_a   1.000
_cell.length_b   1.000
_cell.length_c   1.000
_cell.angle_alpha   90.00
_cell.angle_beta   90.00
_cell.angle_gamma   90.00
#
_symmetry.space_group_name_H-M   'P 1'
#
loop_
_entity.id
_entity.type
_entity.pdbx_description
1 polymer ?
#
loop_
_entity_poly.entity_id
_entity_poly.type
_entity_poly.pdbx_seq_one_letter_code
_entity_poly.pdbx_strand_id
1 'polypeptide(L)'
;MSFLSRLVSRNNLFLLLRLVIAGVLIAVIWFTGPKVGFGEARPLADVLPRLLVILFIIFLFITTLTRWHWSLTVLVTCILLLWVAGPNLSFGEGFFLTGVTTRLLLTGLMLVAWLVYYAVLWLRRRGRFRRPVADGETEISAGMDAMFRQVTRELQQRPKKVSRREVLTGLIQQQEAIPWYLILGSQGAGKTTAVRQCGQHFPLTGTLEPLSVSAGHPEQCRCWLANDAVYLDTDGKYISAAQSSQAEWLALQNALKSCRPDVAINGVLLMVSAPELMATDSDARDGLAATLRHRLSELRRIHDQFFPVYLVVTQLDYLCGFSEYFRGLSRQEQQDIWGISFPAGAGESLVSQQAEQQLNSLVQRIESDINIRLLKEYDPQDRKRMYGFPGDLAVLVQNLQQFLQTLFFPSRYDDTGNSSALRGVYFTSCYPGTPRRFTNPKTVIRQWADYVNPPAAPVTVPEAEVIRQQEPGHPFFLHQLFCELIIRDQSLAAKRSLTVSGPVIQHWLKHSMLLLLLAMLSYGLFRSYHNNAAYLQTITGKTVALREAQERFIRLDPTARPPELPPLLAGFRNLPVSPGLDLTDPGVNWRYGLFTGTRIARASESLYRWMLHETLLPFIRQYATRQLTLALAERSPETVYVSLRRYLMVYGIIPADLPFLTRDLSGLWPAATQLSVTPGDLTVTPHLTTLFSQPQSQLREPADEALIRRARALLAREDTPARIYLRLKNGLSVDAPPPLDLRQMAEDSSRPLFELQAEAPVSAIPGLFTQAGYQQVKKKSCYSSTRWPERTR
;
A
#
# COMPACT_ATOMS: atom_id res chain seq x y z
N MET A 1 7.38 8.27 46.16
CA MET A 1 8.00 9.14 45.13
C MET A 1 8.43 8.39 43.85
N SER A 2 8.99 7.17 43.90
CA SER A 2 9.44 6.44 42.70
C SER A 2 8.33 5.84 41.81
N PHE A 3 7.12 5.66 42.36
CA PHE A 3 5.97 5.16 41.59
C PHE A 3 5.35 6.24 40.70
N LEU A 4 5.32 7.49 41.19
CA LEU A 4 4.85 8.67 40.45
C LEU A 4 5.83 9.06 39.33
N SER A 5 7.14 8.96 39.54
CA SER A 5 8.12 9.26 38.48
C SER A 5 8.14 8.21 37.35
N ARG A 6 7.77 6.95 37.63
CA ARG A 6 7.60 5.92 36.58
C ARG A 6 6.32 6.12 35.75
N LEU A 7 5.25 6.61 36.36
CA LEU A 7 4.00 6.97 35.66
C LEU A 7 4.18 8.15 34.70
N VAL A 8 5.12 9.05 34.99
CA VAL A 8 5.45 10.26 34.20
C VAL A 8 6.58 10.01 33.19
N SER A 9 6.96 8.76 32.92
CA SER A 9 7.84 8.49 31.76
C SER A 9 7.09 8.82 30.47
N ARG A 10 7.77 9.46 29.50
CA ARG A 10 7.18 9.96 28.25
C ARG A 10 6.33 8.90 27.52
N ASN A 11 6.74 7.62 27.58
CA ASN A 11 5.97 6.51 27.01
C ASN A 11 4.70 6.15 27.80
N ASN A 12 4.71 6.21 29.13
CA ASN A 12 3.55 5.88 29.96
C ASN A 12 2.46 6.95 29.87
N LEU A 13 2.84 8.22 29.70
CA LEU A 13 1.89 9.32 29.44
C LEU A 13 1.16 9.14 28.10
N PHE A 14 1.89 8.78 27.03
CA PHE A 14 1.27 8.48 25.73
C PHE A 14 0.36 7.25 25.78
N LEU A 15 0.69 6.25 26.59
CA LEU A 15 -0.13 5.04 26.75
C LEU A 15 -1.44 5.36 27.50
N LEU A 16 -1.37 6.12 28.59
CA LEU A 16 -2.54 6.62 29.32
C LEU A 16 -3.45 7.46 28.44
N LEU A 17 -2.89 8.39 27.66
CA LEU A 17 -3.65 9.25 26.75
C LEU A 17 -4.41 8.42 25.70
N ARG A 18 -3.76 7.40 25.11
CA ARG A 18 -4.40 6.51 24.14
C ARG A 18 -5.52 5.68 24.76
N LEU A 19 -5.35 5.22 26.01
CA LEU A 19 -6.37 4.46 26.76
C LEU A 19 -7.61 5.32 27.02
N VAL A 20 -7.40 6.57 27.43
CA VAL A 20 -8.48 7.55 27.64
C VAL A 20 -9.19 7.85 26.32
N ILE A 21 -8.48 8.09 25.23
CA ILE A 21 -9.07 8.33 23.90
C ILE A 21 -9.90 7.12 23.43
N ALA A 22 -9.38 5.90 23.58
CA ALA A 22 -10.11 4.68 23.21
C ALA A 22 -11.37 4.51 24.07
N GLY A 23 -11.29 4.73 25.38
CA GLY A 23 -12.44 4.67 26.28
C GLY A 23 -13.52 5.70 25.96
N VAL A 24 -13.12 6.94 25.66
CA VAL A 24 -14.04 8.02 25.24
C VAL A 24 -14.71 7.67 23.91
N LEU A 25 -13.97 7.16 22.93
CA LEU A 25 -14.53 6.72 21.65
C LEU A 25 -15.56 5.59 21.82
N ILE A 26 -15.27 4.60 22.66
CA ILE A 26 -16.18 3.49 22.98
C ILE A 26 -17.47 4.04 23.62
N ALA A 27 -17.35 4.93 24.60
CA ALA A 27 -18.49 5.56 25.27
C ALA A 27 -19.34 6.39 24.30
N VAL A 28 -18.69 7.20 23.44
CA VAL A 28 -19.38 7.98 22.41
C VAL A 28 -20.14 7.05 21.48
N ILE A 29 -19.52 6.00 20.93
CA ILE A 29 -20.18 5.07 20.00
C ILE A 29 -21.35 4.32 20.66
N TRP A 30 -21.24 3.95 21.93
CA TRP A 30 -22.32 3.28 22.64
C TRP A 30 -23.54 4.18 22.86
N PHE A 31 -23.33 5.42 23.30
CA PHE A 31 -24.40 6.36 23.67
C PHE A 31 -24.93 7.18 22.49
N THR A 32 -24.07 7.59 21.55
CA THR A 32 -24.47 8.39 20.39
C THR A 32 -24.72 7.56 19.14
N GLY A 33 -24.21 6.32 19.07
CA GLY A 33 -24.40 5.41 17.93
C GLY A 33 -25.84 5.30 17.41
N PRO A 34 -26.86 5.12 18.27
CA PRO A 34 -28.26 5.06 17.82
C PRO A 34 -28.82 6.37 17.23
N LYS A 35 -28.17 7.50 17.54
CA LYS A 35 -28.52 8.83 17.04
C LYS A 35 -27.74 9.21 15.79
N VAL A 36 -26.68 8.47 15.45
CA VAL A 36 -25.87 8.67 14.25
C VAL A 36 -26.55 7.92 13.08
N GLY A 37 -27.14 8.69 12.17
CA GLY A 37 -27.78 8.18 10.96
C GLY A 37 -27.42 9.00 9.73
N PHE A 38 -27.38 8.34 8.58
CA PHE A 38 -27.23 8.98 7.27
C PHE A 38 -28.58 8.89 6.55
N GLY A 39 -29.37 9.96 6.58
CA GLY A 39 -30.75 9.91 6.08
C GLY A 39 -31.61 9.00 6.95
N GLU A 40 -32.31 8.04 6.35
CA GLU A 40 -33.12 7.04 7.07
C GLU A 40 -32.29 5.84 7.59
N ALA A 41 -31.06 5.65 7.10
CA ALA A 41 -30.21 4.53 7.51
C ALA A 41 -29.49 4.84 8.83
N ARG A 42 -29.75 4.02 9.86
CA ARG A 42 -29.06 4.08 11.16
C ARG A 42 -28.19 2.83 11.37
N PRO A 43 -26.99 2.77 10.78
CA PRO A 43 -26.15 1.56 10.80
C PRO A 43 -25.68 1.17 12.21
N LEU A 44 -25.68 2.11 13.16
CA LEU A 44 -25.29 1.90 14.56
C LEU A 44 -26.50 1.88 15.52
N ALA A 45 -27.73 1.84 15.02
CA ALA A 45 -28.91 1.66 15.87
C ALA A 45 -28.95 0.27 16.49
N ASP A 46 -28.57 -0.74 15.70
CA ASP A 46 -28.55 -2.12 16.17
C ASP A 46 -27.37 -2.38 17.12
N VAL A 47 -27.50 -3.37 18.01
CA VAL A 47 -26.52 -3.68 19.06
C VAL A 47 -25.30 -4.38 18.47
N LEU A 48 -25.50 -5.24 17.47
CA LEU A 48 -24.46 -6.06 16.86
C LEU A 48 -23.39 -5.21 16.11
N PRO A 49 -23.75 -4.20 15.28
CA PRO A 49 -22.79 -3.30 14.66
C PRO A 49 -22.01 -2.45 15.67
N ARG A 50 -22.65 -2.01 16.77
CA ARG A 50 -21.98 -1.26 17.85
C ARG A 50 -20.90 -2.10 18.53
N LEU A 51 -21.21 -3.35 18.86
CA LEU A 51 -20.25 -4.27 19.45
C LEU A 51 -19.06 -4.55 18.53
N LEU A 52 -19.31 -4.72 17.22
CA LEU A 52 -18.24 -4.91 16.23
C LEU A 52 -17.30 -3.69 16.15
N VAL A 53 -17.84 -2.47 16.09
CA VAL A 53 -17.02 -1.24 16.04
C VAL A 53 -16.25 -1.03 17.35
N ILE A 54 -16.84 -1.33 18.50
CA ILE A 54 -16.15 -1.29 19.80
C ILE A 54 -14.99 -2.29 19.83
N LEU A 55 -15.22 -3.53 19.40
CA LEU A 55 -14.19 -4.58 19.34
C LEU A 55 -13.07 -4.20 18.37
N PHE A 56 -13.39 -3.51 17.28
CA PHE A 56 -12.40 -2.94 16.35
C PHE A 56 -11.54 -1.83 16.96
N ILE A 57 -12.11 -0.93 17.75
CA ILE A 57 -11.37 0.13 18.45
C ILE A 57 -10.44 -0.47 19.50
N ILE A 58 -10.90 -1.49 20.24
CA ILE A 58 -10.07 -2.25 21.17
C ILE A 58 -8.92 -2.94 20.42
N PHE A 59 -9.18 -3.53 19.25
CA PHE A 59 -8.16 -4.14 18.40
C PHE A 59 -7.14 -3.12 17.84
N LEU A 60 -7.57 -1.93 17.41
CA LEU A 60 -6.69 -0.83 17.01
C LEU A 60 -5.82 -0.35 18.17
N PHE A 61 -6.39 -0.29 19.37
CA PHE A 61 -5.65 0.05 20.59
C PHE A 61 -4.58 -1.01 20.91
N ILE A 62 -4.93 -2.30 20.86
CA ILE A 62 -4.01 -3.40 21.11
C ILE A 62 -2.86 -3.42 20.08
N THR A 63 -3.17 -3.26 18.79
CA THR A 63 -2.18 -3.30 17.70
C THR A 63 -1.22 -2.12 17.71
N THR A 64 -1.69 -0.92 18.10
CA THR A 64 -0.82 0.25 18.31
C THR A 64 0.06 0.14 19.55
N LEU A 65 -0.32 -0.68 20.55
CA LEU A 65 0.52 -1.06 21.69
C LEU A 65 1.57 -2.12 21.33
N THR A 66 1.18 -3.15 20.59
CA THR A 66 2.05 -4.32 20.28
C THR A 66 2.96 -4.11 19.07
N ARG A 67 2.92 -2.94 18.41
CA ARG A 67 3.63 -2.67 17.13
C ARG A 67 3.41 -3.79 16.10
N TRP A 68 2.21 -4.39 16.10
CA TRP A 68 1.87 -5.44 15.14
C TRP A 68 1.90 -4.87 13.72
N HIS A 69 2.24 -5.69 12.74
CA HIS A 69 2.25 -5.30 11.33
C HIS A 69 0.90 -4.66 10.90
N TRP A 70 0.97 -3.43 10.39
CA TRP A 70 -0.16 -2.60 9.94
C TRP A 70 -1.04 -3.24 8.85
N SER A 71 -0.56 -4.29 8.20
CA SER A 71 -1.33 -5.05 7.21
C SER A 71 -2.53 -5.79 7.85
N LEU A 72 -2.37 -6.27 9.09
CA LEU A 72 -3.42 -6.97 9.84
C LEU A 72 -4.52 -6.00 10.26
N THR A 73 -4.15 -4.78 10.67
CA THR A 73 -5.12 -3.74 11.02
C THR A 73 -5.92 -3.30 9.81
N VAL A 74 -5.28 -3.06 8.66
CA VAL A 74 -5.97 -2.72 7.41
C VAL A 74 -6.95 -3.84 6.98
N LEU A 75 -6.52 -5.11 7.04
CA LEU A 75 -7.38 -6.25 6.70
C LEU A 75 -8.63 -6.32 7.59
N VAL A 76 -8.46 -6.25 8.92
CA VAL A 76 -9.59 -6.29 9.87
C VAL A 76 -10.52 -5.09 9.68
N THR A 77 -9.97 -3.91 9.38
CA THR A 77 -10.79 -2.71 9.08
C THR A 77 -11.64 -2.90 7.83
N CYS A 78 -11.07 -3.45 6.76
CA CYS A 78 -11.78 -3.75 5.53
C CYS A 78 -12.87 -4.81 5.73
N ILE A 79 -12.60 -5.86 6.51
CA ILE A 79 -13.59 -6.87 6.88
C ILE A 79 -14.72 -6.25 7.70
N LEU A 80 -14.41 -5.41 8.68
CA LEU A 80 -15.41 -4.73 9.49
C LEU A 80 -16.31 -3.81 8.65
N LEU A 81 -15.73 -3.03 7.76
CA LEU A 81 -16.45 -2.18 6.81
C LEU A 81 -17.36 -3.01 5.89
N LEU A 82 -16.88 -4.15 5.40
CA LEU A 82 -17.69 -5.08 4.60
C LEU A 82 -18.91 -5.59 5.36
N TRP A 83 -18.77 -5.88 6.66
CA TRP A 83 -19.88 -6.42 7.47
C TRP A 83 -20.85 -5.35 7.99
N VAL A 84 -20.36 -4.16 8.34
CA VAL A 84 -21.17 -3.06 8.90
C VAL A 84 -21.79 -2.19 7.80
N ALA A 85 -21.02 -1.83 6.77
CA ALA A 85 -21.49 -1.00 5.66
C ALA A 85 -22.06 -1.81 4.49
N GLY A 86 -21.59 -3.05 4.29
CA GLY A 86 -22.06 -3.92 3.20
C GLY A 86 -23.57 -4.11 3.09
N PRO A 87 -24.35 -4.32 4.18
CA PRO A 87 -25.81 -4.42 4.07
C PRO A 87 -26.48 -3.16 3.52
N ASN A 88 -25.88 -1.99 3.75
CA ASN A 88 -26.43 -0.68 3.41
C ASN A 88 -25.90 -0.14 2.07
N LEU A 89 -24.93 -0.83 1.45
CA LEU A 89 -24.35 -0.48 0.16
C LEU A 89 -25.14 -1.15 -0.96
N SER A 90 -26.10 -0.42 -1.53
CA SER A 90 -26.79 -0.83 -2.76
C SER A 90 -25.91 -0.53 -3.98
N PHE A 91 -25.45 -1.56 -4.69
CA PHE A 91 -24.79 -1.42 -5.99
C PHE A 91 -25.77 -1.83 -7.10
N GLY A 92 -26.27 -0.87 -7.88
CA GLY A 92 -27.15 -1.14 -9.03
C GLY A 92 -28.56 -1.60 -8.64
N GLU A 93 -29.10 -2.64 -9.28
CA GLU A 93 -30.49 -3.13 -9.11
C GLU A 93 -30.65 -4.25 -8.07
N GLY A 94 -29.56 -4.82 -7.57
CA GLY A 94 -29.58 -5.88 -6.57
C GLY A 94 -28.88 -5.49 -5.27
N PHE A 95 -29.40 -5.95 -4.14
CA PHE A 95 -28.70 -5.91 -2.87
C PHE A 95 -27.67 -7.06 -2.79
N PHE A 96 -26.67 -7.08 -3.68
CA PHE A 96 -25.70 -8.19 -3.80
C PHE A 96 -24.91 -8.46 -2.50
N LEU A 97 -24.80 -7.46 -1.62
CA LEU A 97 -24.14 -7.54 -0.32
C LEU A 97 -25.09 -7.80 0.85
N THR A 98 -26.39 -8.06 0.62
CA THR A 98 -27.30 -8.50 1.71
C THR A 98 -27.09 -9.95 2.11
N GLY A 99 -26.70 -10.81 1.15
CA GLY A 99 -26.44 -12.23 1.39
C GLY A 99 -25.26 -12.45 2.33
N VAL A 100 -25.46 -13.23 3.39
CA VAL A 100 -24.39 -13.64 4.30
C VAL A 100 -23.31 -14.44 3.54
N THR A 101 -23.72 -15.22 2.54
CA THR A 101 -22.82 -16.03 1.70
C THR A 101 -21.87 -15.19 0.84
N THR A 102 -22.34 -14.08 0.25
CA THR A 102 -21.50 -13.20 -0.58
C THR A 102 -20.47 -12.45 0.26
N ARG A 103 -20.83 -12.05 1.49
CA ARG A 103 -19.88 -11.46 2.45
C ARG A 103 -18.82 -12.46 2.89
N LEU A 104 -19.20 -13.71 3.19
CA LEU A 104 -18.25 -14.76 3.55
C LEU A 104 -17.24 -15.03 2.42
N LEU A 105 -17.70 -15.07 1.17
CA LEU A 105 -16.85 -15.31 0.00
C LEU A 105 -15.84 -14.17 -0.20
N LEU A 106 -16.28 -12.91 -0.07
CA LEU A 106 -15.41 -11.73 -0.14
C LEU A 106 -14.41 -11.67 1.02
N THR A 107 -14.81 -12.04 2.25
CA THR A 107 -13.86 -12.15 3.37
C THR A 107 -12.81 -13.22 3.12
N GLY A 108 -13.19 -14.36 2.55
CA GLY A 108 -12.26 -15.43 2.17
C GLY A 108 -11.24 -14.95 1.13
N LEU A 109 -11.70 -14.23 0.10
CA LEU A 109 -10.82 -13.69 -0.94
C LEU A 109 -9.83 -12.65 -0.40
N MET A 110 -10.26 -11.76 0.50
CA MET A 110 -9.37 -10.82 1.19
C MET A 110 -8.30 -11.53 2.04
N LEU A 111 -8.67 -12.59 2.75
CA LEU A 111 -7.74 -13.40 3.55
C LEU A 111 -6.71 -14.10 2.65
N VAL A 112 -7.13 -14.68 1.52
CA VAL A 112 -6.24 -15.34 0.56
C VAL A 112 -5.27 -14.32 -0.06
N ALA A 113 -5.74 -13.15 -0.48
CA ALA A 113 -4.88 -12.10 -1.04
C ALA A 113 -3.83 -11.63 -0.03
N TRP A 114 -4.21 -11.51 1.25
CA TRP A 114 -3.29 -11.17 2.33
C TRP A 114 -2.23 -12.26 2.57
N LEU A 115 -2.64 -13.53 2.56
CA LEU A 115 -1.72 -14.67 2.67
C LEU A 115 -0.73 -14.72 1.50
N VAL A 116 -1.18 -14.50 0.26
CA VAL A 116 -0.32 -14.48 -0.93
C VAL A 116 0.68 -13.32 -0.86
N TYR A 117 0.25 -12.12 -0.47
CA TYR A 117 1.15 -10.97 -0.27
C TYR A 117 2.27 -11.30 0.73
N TYR A 118 1.93 -11.95 1.86
CA TYR A 118 2.92 -12.38 2.85
C TYR A 118 3.81 -13.51 2.35
N ALA A 119 3.27 -14.48 1.63
CA ALA A 119 4.05 -15.56 1.03
C ALA A 119 5.09 -15.01 0.03
N VAL A 120 4.70 -14.04 -0.81
CA VAL A 120 5.62 -13.36 -1.75
C VAL A 120 6.68 -12.56 -1.02
N LEU A 121 6.33 -11.82 0.04
CA LEU A 121 7.31 -11.11 0.87
C LEU A 121 8.29 -12.08 1.55
N TRP A 122 7.80 -13.21 2.05
CA TRP A 122 8.62 -14.26 2.65
C TRP A 122 9.58 -14.89 1.64
N LEU A 123 9.10 -15.23 0.44
CA LEU A 123 9.91 -15.73 -0.68
C LEU A 123 10.97 -14.72 -1.13
N ARG A 124 10.62 -13.43 -1.25
CA ARG A 124 11.56 -12.36 -1.64
C ARG A 124 12.63 -12.10 -0.58
N ARG A 125 12.31 -12.22 0.71
CA ARG A 125 13.29 -12.15 1.79
C ARG A 125 14.26 -13.33 1.74
N ARG A 126 13.79 -14.51 1.33
CA ARG A 126 14.62 -15.70 1.12
C ARG A 126 15.51 -15.61 -0.13
N GLY A 127 14.99 -15.02 -1.21
CA GLY A 127 15.69 -14.89 -2.49
C GLY A 127 16.78 -13.81 -2.55
N ARG A 128 16.79 -12.84 -1.62
CA ARG A 128 17.74 -11.71 -1.63
C ARG A 128 19.09 -12.01 -0.95
N PHE A 129 19.28 -13.23 -0.46
CA PHE A 129 20.50 -13.68 0.24
C PHE A 129 21.35 -14.69 -0.54
N ARG A 130 20.94 -15.14 -1.73
CA ARG A 130 21.78 -15.98 -2.59
C ARG A 130 22.28 -15.17 -3.78
N ARG A 131 23.46 -14.57 -3.64
CA ARG A 131 24.33 -14.35 -4.81
C ARG A 131 24.86 -15.73 -5.25
N PRO A 132 25.00 -16.01 -6.55
CA PRO A 132 25.73 -17.19 -6.99
C PRO A 132 27.20 -16.97 -6.63
N VAL A 133 27.73 -17.83 -5.78
CA VAL A 133 29.08 -17.82 -5.23
C VAL A 133 29.68 -19.17 -5.66
N ALA A 134 30.93 -19.18 -6.13
CA ALA A 134 31.52 -20.30 -6.88
C ALA A 134 31.63 -21.58 -6.02
N ASP A 135 31.58 -22.75 -6.64
CA ASP A 135 31.32 -24.03 -5.96
C ASP A 135 32.30 -24.37 -4.80
N GLY A 136 33.54 -23.87 -4.80
CA GLY A 136 34.49 -24.04 -3.69
C GLY A 136 34.25 -23.17 -2.45
N GLU A 137 33.53 -22.05 -2.59
CA GLU A 137 33.18 -21.13 -1.49
C GLU A 137 31.96 -21.64 -0.68
N THR A 138 31.21 -22.59 -1.24
CA THR A 138 29.98 -23.10 -0.63
C THR A 138 30.24 -23.97 0.60
N GLU A 139 31.34 -24.74 0.62
CA GLU A 139 31.69 -25.60 1.76
C GLU A 139 32.19 -24.79 2.96
N ILE A 140 33.08 -23.82 2.75
CA ILE A 140 33.61 -22.94 3.81
C ILE A 140 32.47 -22.11 4.42
N SER A 141 31.64 -21.51 3.56
CA SER A 141 30.49 -20.72 3.98
C SER A 141 29.46 -21.57 4.74
N ALA A 142 29.17 -22.79 4.26
CA ALA A 142 28.26 -23.72 4.94
C ALA A 142 28.77 -24.17 6.32
N GLY A 143 30.08 -24.41 6.45
CA GLY A 143 30.72 -24.75 7.73
C GLY A 143 30.60 -23.63 8.76
N MET A 144 30.93 -22.38 8.37
CA MET A 144 30.79 -21.20 9.24
C MET A 144 29.32 -20.92 9.61
N ASP A 145 28.40 -21.08 8.65
CA ASP A 145 26.97 -20.96 8.87
C ASP A 145 26.44 -21.98 9.89
N ALA A 146 26.93 -23.22 9.82
CA ALA A 146 26.55 -24.27 10.75
C ALA A 146 27.06 -23.97 12.17
N MET A 147 28.30 -23.49 12.30
CA MET A 147 28.90 -23.06 13.57
C MET A 147 28.07 -21.94 14.22
N PHE A 148 27.78 -20.86 13.50
CA PHE A 148 27.00 -19.75 14.07
C PHE A 148 25.56 -20.14 14.38
N ARG A 149 24.95 -21.05 13.61
CA ARG A 149 23.65 -21.64 13.94
C ARG A 149 23.68 -22.50 15.19
N GLN A 150 24.76 -23.21 15.46
CA GLN A 150 24.94 -23.95 16.72
C GLN A 150 25.07 -22.98 17.90
N VAL A 151 25.93 -21.97 17.80
CA VAL A 151 26.11 -20.94 18.85
C VAL A 151 24.78 -20.26 19.17
N THR A 152 24.01 -19.88 18.15
CA THR A 152 22.68 -19.26 18.36
C THR A 152 21.66 -20.22 18.97
N ARG A 153 21.69 -21.52 18.65
CA ARG A 153 20.86 -22.54 19.31
C ARG A 153 21.22 -22.70 20.78
N GLU A 154 22.50 -22.77 21.12
CA GLU A 154 22.94 -22.85 22.52
C GLU A 154 22.54 -21.62 23.32
N LEU A 155 22.64 -20.42 22.72
CA LEU A 155 22.15 -19.18 23.34
C LEU A 155 20.63 -19.19 23.57
N GLN A 156 19.85 -19.81 22.68
CA GLN A 156 18.39 -19.93 22.82
C GLN A 156 17.98 -20.94 23.88
N GLN A 157 18.77 -21.99 24.10
CA GLN A 157 18.50 -23.05 25.08
C GLN A 157 18.87 -22.66 26.52
N ARG A 158 19.59 -21.54 26.72
CA ARG A 158 19.93 -21.05 28.07
C ARG A 158 18.66 -20.69 28.86
N PRO A 159 18.46 -21.23 30.07
CA PRO A 159 17.29 -20.92 30.90
C PRO A 159 17.33 -19.45 31.31
N LYS A 160 16.43 -18.64 30.74
CA LYS A 160 16.27 -17.24 31.13
C LYS A 160 15.65 -17.20 32.52
N LYS A 161 16.39 -16.71 33.53
CA LYS A 161 15.83 -16.34 34.84
C LYS A 161 14.91 -15.14 34.66
N VAL A 162 13.69 -15.36 34.17
CA VAL A 162 12.66 -14.33 34.13
C VAL A 162 12.01 -14.29 35.51
N SER A 163 12.15 -13.17 36.21
CA SER A 163 11.43 -12.95 37.47
C SER A 163 9.93 -12.94 37.19
N ARG A 164 9.14 -13.70 37.95
CA ARG A 164 7.65 -13.73 37.83
C ARG A 164 7.01 -12.34 37.97
N ARG A 165 7.69 -11.37 38.59
CA ARG A 165 7.23 -9.97 38.70
C ARG A 165 7.46 -9.15 37.42
N GLU A 166 8.43 -9.52 36.59
CA GLU A 166 8.76 -8.81 35.33
C GLU A 166 7.84 -9.24 34.18
N VAL A 167 7.23 -10.43 34.27
CA VAL A 167 6.23 -10.94 33.32
C VAL A 167 5.00 -10.03 33.24
N LEU A 168 4.59 -9.40 34.35
CA LEU A 168 3.43 -8.50 34.37
C LEU A 168 3.71 -7.12 33.75
N THR A 169 4.97 -6.69 33.71
CA THR A 169 5.45 -5.49 33.02
C THR A 169 6.05 -5.79 31.64
N GLY A 170 5.99 -7.05 31.21
CA GLY A 170 6.75 -7.63 30.09
C GLY A 170 6.26 -7.27 28.68
N LEU A 171 5.41 -6.26 28.50
CA LEU A 171 4.93 -5.87 27.16
C LEU A 171 5.96 -5.03 26.36
N ILE A 172 7.09 -4.60 26.97
CA ILE A 172 8.09 -3.75 26.29
C ILE A 172 9.55 -4.16 26.60
N GLN A 173 9.81 -5.35 27.14
CA GLN A 173 11.20 -5.77 27.31
C GLN A 173 11.69 -6.37 26.00
N GLN A 174 12.38 -5.54 25.20
CA GLN A 174 13.21 -6.04 24.11
C GLN A 174 14.08 -7.15 24.69
N GLN A 175 13.97 -8.35 24.13
CA GLN A 175 14.89 -9.42 24.45
C GLN A 175 16.29 -8.89 24.13
N GLU A 176 17.07 -8.49 25.14
CA GLU A 176 18.44 -8.06 24.91
C GLU A 176 19.19 -9.28 24.38
N ALA A 177 19.39 -9.28 23.07
CA ALA A 177 20.15 -10.31 22.39
C ALA A 177 21.60 -10.15 22.83
N ILE A 178 22.20 -11.22 23.36
CA ILE A 178 23.59 -11.23 23.80
C ILE A 178 24.47 -10.61 22.70
N PRO A 179 25.28 -9.59 23.02
CA PRO A 179 26.08 -8.85 22.06
C PRO A 179 27.24 -9.68 21.50
N TRP A 180 27.58 -9.46 20.24
CA TRP A 180 28.66 -10.18 19.53
C TRP A 180 29.80 -9.22 19.22
N TYR A 181 31.00 -9.52 19.69
CA TYR A 181 32.20 -8.71 19.46
C TYR A 181 33.20 -9.48 18.61
N LEU A 182 33.72 -8.82 17.58
CA LEU A 182 34.74 -9.38 16.70
C LEU A 182 36.13 -8.92 17.14
N ILE A 183 37.05 -9.86 17.33
CA ILE A 183 38.44 -9.55 17.71
C ILE A 183 39.31 -9.71 16.46
N LEU A 184 39.96 -8.61 16.04
CA LEU A 184 40.83 -8.55 14.88
C LEU A 184 42.22 -8.08 15.32
N GLY A 185 43.26 -8.66 14.75
CA GLY A 185 44.65 -8.32 15.04
C GLY A 185 45.60 -9.26 14.30
N SER A 186 46.86 -8.89 14.17
CA SER A 186 47.91 -9.72 13.57
C SER A 186 48.10 -11.06 14.32
N GLN A 187 48.81 -11.99 13.70
CA GLN A 187 49.16 -13.26 14.35
C GLN A 187 50.11 -12.99 15.52
N GLY A 188 49.86 -13.61 16.68
CA GLY A 188 50.67 -13.39 17.88
C GLY A 188 50.32 -12.14 18.70
N ALA A 189 49.36 -11.30 18.30
CA ALA A 189 48.93 -10.12 19.06
C ALA A 189 48.13 -10.42 20.37
N GLY A 190 48.17 -11.65 20.89
CA GLY A 190 47.55 -12.01 22.16
C GLY A 190 46.02 -12.11 22.17
N LYS A 191 45.34 -12.18 21.01
CA LYS A 191 43.87 -12.22 20.87
C LYS A 191 43.22 -13.33 21.71
N THR A 192 43.63 -14.58 21.51
CA THR A 192 43.07 -15.74 22.22
C THR A 192 43.38 -15.67 23.72
N THR A 193 44.58 -15.22 24.10
CA THR A 193 44.99 -15.08 25.50
C THR A 193 44.17 -14.02 26.22
N ALA A 194 43.91 -12.88 25.58
CA ALA A 194 43.08 -11.81 26.13
C ALA A 194 41.65 -12.31 26.42
N VAL A 195 41.04 -13.09 25.53
CA VAL A 195 39.69 -13.64 25.78
C VAL A 195 39.70 -14.65 26.92
N ARG A 196 40.72 -15.52 26.99
CA ARG A 196 40.83 -16.52 28.08
C ARG A 196 41.01 -15.87 29.45
N GLN A 197 41.74 -14.76 29.52
CA GLN A 197 42.10 -14.10 30.78
C GLN A 197 41.23 -12.89 31.11
N CYS A 198 40.25 -12.51 30.29
CA CYS A 198 39.40 -11.33 30.52
C CYS A 198 38.57 -11.40 31.83
N GLY A 199 38.50 -12.56 32.48
CA GLY A 199 37.78 -12.76 33.73
C GLY A 199 36.26 -12.88 33.57
N GLN A 200 35.76 -13.03 32.34
CA GLN A 200 34.38 -13.42 32.12
C GLN A 200 34.15 -14.90 32.46
N HIS A 201 32.93 -15.20 32.90
CA HIS A 201 32.53 -16.57 33.22
C HIS A 201 32.07 -17.28 31.95
N PHE A 202 32.75 -18.37 31.59
CA PHE A 202 32.43 -19.23 30.45
C PHE A 202 31.73 -20.52 30.96
N PRO A 203 30.41 -20.67 30.79
CA PRO A 203 29.62 -21.71 31.47
C PRO A 203 29.64 -23.11 30.83
N LEU A 204 30.43 -23.36 29.78
CA LEU A 204 30.42 -24.65 29.06
C LEU A 204 31.59 -25.55 29.48
N THR A 205 31.27 -26.51 30.35
CA THR A 205 31.85 -27.87 30.44
C THR A 205 33.37 -28.01 30.53
N GLY A 206 33.92 -27.93 31.74
CA GLY A 206 35.11 -28.70 32.20
C GLY A 206 36.45 -28.53 31.47
N THR A 207 36.46 -27.82 30.35
CA THR A 207 37.58 -27.66 29.43
C THR A 207 37.39 -26.28 28.82
N LEU A 208 38.41 -25.42 28.95
CA LEU A 208 38.45 -24.05 28.44
C LEU A 208 38.50 -23.99 26.89
N GLU A 209 37.86 -24.94 26.21
CA GLU A 209 37.93 -25.10 24.77
C GLU A 209 36.84 -24.28 24.07
N PRO A 210 37.20 -23.49 23.05
CA PRO A 210 36.23 -22.77 22.23
C PRO A 210 35.35 -23.78 21.49
N LEU A 211 34.07 -23.44 21.29
CA LEU A 211 33.18 -24.19 20.39
C LEU A 211 33.81 -24.16 18.99
N SER A 212 34.44 -25.25 18.60
CA SER A 212 34.98 -25.48 17.27
C SER A 212 34.19 -26.65 16.68
N VAL A 213 33.42 -26.39 15.64
CA VAL A 213 32.68 -27.46 14.96
C VAL A 213 33.69 -28.32 14.20
N SER A 214 33.62 -29.63 14.38
CA SER A 214 34.37 -30.67 13.65
C SER A 214 34.06 -30.74 12.14
N ALA A 215 33.72 -29.63 11.51
CA ALA A 215 33.61 -29.48 10.06
C ALA A 215 34.89 -28.83 9.52
N GLY A 216 35.96 -29.63 9.46
CA GLY A 216 37.10 -29.42 8.56
C GLY A 216 38.20 -28.44 8.99
N HIS A 217 37.92 -27.27 9.57
CA HIS A 217 38.99 -26.27 9.80
C HIS A 217 38.82 -25.40 11.07
N PRO A 218 39.16 -25.93 12.27
CA PRO A 218 39.12 -25.19 13.55
C PRO A 218 40.09 -23.98 13.63
N GLU A 219 40.87 -23.73 12.59
CA GLU A 219 41.84 -22.62 12.51
C GLU A 219 41.23 -21.30 12.04
N GLN A 220 40.05 -21.31 11.39
CA GLN A 220 39.53 -20.12 10.69
C GLN A 220 38.85 -19.09 11.62
N CYS A 221 38.01 -19.53 12.57
CA CYS A 221 37.37 -18.64 13.56
C CYS A 221 36.92 -19.43 14.80
N ARG A 222 37.16 -18.90 16.00
CA ARG A 222 36.79 -19.51 17.29
C ARG A 222 35.74 -18.67 18.01
N CYS A 223 34.64 -19.29 18.42
CA CYS A 223 33.56 -18.62 19.15
C CYS A 223 33.69 -18.88 20.65
N TRP A 224 33.89 -17.82 21.43
CA TRP A 224 33.93 -17.86 22.89
C TRP A 224 32.60 -17.37 23.46
N LEU A 225 31.90 -18.24 24.16
CA LEU A 225 30.53 -17.99 24.63
C LEU A 225 30.52 -17.64 26.13
N ALA A 226 30.61 -16.36 26.46
CA ALA A 226 30.51 -15.91 27.85
C ALA A 226 29.04 -15.75 28.30
N ASN A 227 28.84 -15.41 29.57
CA ASN A 227 27.50 -15.10 30.09
C ASN A 227 26.92 -13.82 29.48
N ASP A 228 27.75 -12.78 29.36
CA ASP A 228 27.29 -11.43 29.01
C ASP A 228 27.56 -11.05 27.55
N ALA A 229 28.44 -11.76 26.85
CA ALA A 229 28.79 -11.48 25.45
C ALA A 229 29.29 -12.74 24.69
N VAL A 230 29.33 -12.66 23.36
CA VAL A 230 30.02 -13.63 22.50
C VAL A 230 31.22 -12.97 21.86
N TYR A 231 32.40 -13.56 22.00
CA TYR A 231 33.63 -13.08 21.37
C TYR A 231 34.01 -13.99 20.21
N LEU A 232 34.16 -13.39 19.04
CA LEU A 232 34.62 -14.04 17.82
C LEU A 232 36.11 -13.78 17.67
N ASP A 233 36.92 -14.79 17.98
CA ASP A 233 38.37 -14.76 17.81
C ASP A 233 38.70 -15.18 16.38
N THR A 234 39.34 -14.28 15.64
CA THR A 234 39.69 -14.48 14.23
C THR A 234 41.15 -14.83 14.06
N ASP A 235 41.46 -15.61 13.03
CA ASP A 235 42.84 -15.94 12.69
C ASP A 235 43.63 -14.68 12.26
N GLY A 236 44.91 -14.61 12.65
CA GLY A 236 45.82 -13.55 12.23
C GLY A 236 46.06 -13.50 10.72
N LYS A 237 45.85 -14.61 9.99
CA LYS A 237 46.01 -14.66 8.52
C LYS A 237 45.15 -13.66 7.76
N TYR A 238 44.00 -13.25 8.32
CA TYR A 238 43.14 -12.24 7.67
C TYR A 238 43.81 -10.87 7.54
N ILE A 239 44.87 -10.64 8.32
CA ILE A 239 45.68 -9.42 8.32
C ILE A 239 47.05 -9.70 7.69
N SER A 240 47.78 -10.75 8.11
CA SER A 240 49.11 -11.03 7.57
C SER A 240 49.12 -11.50 6.11
N ALA A 241 48.06 -12.20 5.68
CA ALA A 241 47.90 -12.74 4.33
C ALA A 241 46.55 -12.26 3.74
N ALA A 242 46.32 -10.95 3.79
CA ALA A 242 45.02 -10.36 3.49
C ALA A 242 44.50 -10.67 2.07
N GLN A 243 45.38 -10.75 1.07
CA GLN A 243 44.99 -11.04 -0.31
C GLN A 243 44.58 -12.50 -0.53
N SER A 244 45.33 -13.46 0.02
CA SER A 244 45.03 -14.89 -0.14
C SER A 244 43.80 -15.33 0.66
N SER A 245 43.53 -14.68 1.79
CA SER A 245 42.43 -15.03 2.70
C SER A 245 41.12 -14.25 2.41
N GLN A 246 41.03 -13.55 1.27
CA GLN A 246 39.90 -12.67 0.95
C GLN A 246 38.57 -13.42 0.83
N ALA A 247 38.57 -14.60 0.20
CA ALA A 247 37.37 -15.40 0.01
C ALA A 247 36.81 -15.93 1.35
N GLU A 248 37.69 -16.43 2.22
CA GLU A 248 37.33 -16.87 3.57
C GLU A 248 36.78 -15.73 4.42
N TRP A 249 37.39 -14.55 4.34
CA TRP A 249 36.92 -13.35 5.03
C TRP A 249 35.51 -12.92 4.58
N LEU A 250 35.21 -13.02 3.29
CA LEU A 250 33.86 -12.76 2.76
C LEU A 250 32.86 -13.83 3.21
N ALA A 251 33.26 -15.10 3.24
CA ALA A 251 32.42 -16.20 3.75
C ALA A 251 32.04 -15.97 5.22
N LEU A 252 33.00 -15.59 6.07
CA LEU A 252 32.76 -15.26 7.48
C LEU A 252 31.72 -14.14 7.64
N GLN A 253 31.87 -13.05 6.89
CA GLN A 253 30.94 -11.91 6.93
C GLN A 253 29.54 -12.28 6.45
N ASN A 254 29.43 -13.08 5.38
CA ASN A 254 28.14 -13.55 4.88
C ASN A 254 27.45 -14.48 5.88
N ALA A 255 28.21 -15.34 6.56
CA ALA A 255 27.69 -16.24 7.58
C ALA A 255 27.18 -15.46 8.82
N LEU A 256 27.92 -14.44 9.25
CA LEU A 256 27.47 -13.51 10.30
C LEU A 256 26.17 -12.79 9.92
N LYS A 257 26.09 -12.28 8.69
CA LYS A 257 24.90 -11.57 8.19
C LYS A 257 23.68 -12.48 8.07
N SER A 258 23.88 -13.75 7.70
CA SER A 258 22.82 -14.75 7.58
C SER A 258 22.26 -15.17 8.93
N CYS A 259 23.12 -15.29 9.95
CA CYS A 259 22.70 -15.64 11.30
C CYS A 259 22.07 -14.45 12.04
N ARG A 260 22.53 -13.22 11.80
CA ARG A 260 22.05 -12.00 12.48
C ARG A 260 21.80 -10.86 11.46
N PRO A 261 20.58 -10.75 10.90
CA PRO A 261 20.26 -9.79 9.82
C PRO A 261 20.04 -8.34 10.28
N ASP A 262 19.75 -8.12 11.57
CA ASP A 262 19.46 -6.79 12.12
C ASP A 262 20.73 -6.07 12.59
N VAL A 263 21.47 -6.66 13.52
CA VAL A 263 22.79 -6.21 13.98
C VAL A 263 23.72 -7.41 13.97
N ALA A 264 24.69 -7.42 13.04
CA ALA A 264 25.58 -8.55 12.84
C ALA A 264 26.68 -8.62 13.91
N ILE A 265 27.23 -7.47 14.30
CA ILE A 265 28.22 -7.32 15.37
C ILE A 265 27.96 -6.03 16.16
N ASN A 266 28.20 -6.08 17.47
CA ASN A 266 28.00 -4.98 18.41
C ASN A 266 29.25 -4.10 18.58
N GLY A 267 30.42 -4.60 18.20
CA GLY A 267 31.68 -3.87 18.29
C GLY A 267 32.85 -4.68 17.74
N VAL A 268 33.96 -4.00 17.48
CA VAL A 268 35.21 -4.62 17.06
C VAL A 268 36.32 -4.26 18.04
N LEU A 269 37.07 -5.25 18.50
CA LEU A 269 38.29 -5.06 19.25
C LEU A 269 39.48 -5.23 18.30
N LEU A 270 40.24 -4.17 18.09
CA LEU A 270 41.50 -4.20 17.35
C LEU A 270 42.64 -4.44 18.33
N MET A 271 43.23 -5.63 18.27
CA MET A 271 44.39 -6.01 19.08
C MET A 271 45.66 -5.74 18.28
N VAL A 272 46.52 -4.86 18.80
CA VAL A 272 47.84 -4.58 18.25
C VAL A 272 48.87 -4.80 19.35
N SER A 273 49.98 -5.47 19.05
CA SER A 273 51.00 -5.70 20.07
C SER A 273 51.92 -4.49 20.22
N ALA A 274 52.40 -4.22 21.44
CA ALA A 274 53.38 -3.18 21.68
C ALA A 274 54.69 -3.38 20.86
N PRO A 275 55.23 -4.61 20.69
CA PRO A 275 56.38 -4.84 19.82
C PRO A 275 56.15 -4.44 18.35
N GLU A 276 54.96 -4.69 17.79
CA GLU A 276 54.65 -4.29 16.40
C GLU A 276 54.58 -2.76 16.24
N LEU A 277 54.03 -2.06 17.24
CA LEU A 277 54.00 -0.59 17.23
C LEU A 277 55.39 0.01 17.44
N MET A 278 56.29 -0.70 18.11
CA MET A 278 57.66 -0.29 18.39
C MET A 278 58.68 -0.74 17.33
N ALA A 279 58.25 -1.50 16.33
CA ALA A 279 59.12 -1.97 15.25
C ALA A 279 59.78 -0.80 14.51
N THR A 280 61.04 -0.98 14.10
CA THR A 280 61.86 0.08 13.48
C THR A 280 61.30 0.53 12.13
N ASP A 281 60.63 -0.37 11.41
CA ASP A 281 60.06 -0.10 10.08
C ASP A 281 58.76 0.72 10.19
N SER A 282 58.78 1.96 9.70
CA SER A 282 57.58 2.80 9.59
C SER A 282 56.61 2.28 8.55
N ASP A 283 57.11 1.73 7.44
CA ASP A 283 56.30 1.32 6.30
C ASP A 283 55.50 0.06 6.63
N ALA A 284 56.09 -0.87 7.39
CA ALA A 284 55.37 -2.02 7.93
C ALA A 284 54.23 -1.61 8.88
N ARG A 285 54.44 -0.59 9.73
CA ARG A 285 53.42 -0.09 10.65
C ARG A 285 52.28 0.60 9.91
N ASP A 286 52.59 1.43 8.92
CA ASP A 286 51.60 2.08 8.07
C ASP A 286 50.84 1.07 7.19
N GLY A 287 51.52 0.05 6.67
CA GLY A 287 50.91 -1.07 5.94
C GLY A 287 49.93 -1.89 6.80
N LEU A 288 50.28 -2.13 8.07
CA LEU A 288 49.38 -2.77 9.03
C LEU A 288 48.14 -1.91 9.31
N ALA A 289 48.33 -0.60 9.54
CA ALA A 289 47.23 0.35 9.75
C ALA A 289 46.28 0.40 8.55
N ALA A 290 46.83 0.44 7.33
CA ALA A 290 46.07 0.43 6.09
C ALA A 290 45.27 -0.88 5.90
N THR A 291 45.86 -2.02 6.23
CA THR A 291 45.21 -3.33 6.15
C THR A 291 44.05 -3.44 7.13
N LEU A 292 44.24 -3.03 8.39
CA LEU A 292 43.17 -3.02 9.40
C LEU A 292 42.04 -2.08 9.00
N ARG A 293 42.37 -0.88 8.51
CA ARG A 293 41.38 0.07 7.99
C ARG A 293 40.55 -0.54 6.87
N HIS A 294 41.19 -1.22 5.91
CA HIS A 294 40.50 -1.89 4.81
C HIS A 294 39.53 -2.96 5.34
N ARG A 295 39.94 -3.78 6.31
CA ARG A 295 39.06 -4.78 6.93
C ARG A 295 37.86 -4.17 7.66
N LEU A 296 38.05 -3.05 8.34
CA LEU A 296 36.97 -2.32 9.01
C LEU A 296 35.98 -1.72 8.01
N SER A 297 36.47 -1.16 6.89
CA SER A 297 35.60 -0.58 5.87
C SER A 297 34.79 -1.66 5.15
N GLU A 298 35.37 -2.84 4.89
CA GLU A 298 34.65 -4.00 4.37
C GLU A 298 33.51 -4.45 5.31
N LEU A 299 33.79 -4.59 6.60
CA LEU A 299 32.77 -4.95 7.61
C LEU A 299 31.61 -3.96 7.63
N ARG A 300 31.90 -2.66 7.62
CA ARG A 300 30.86 -1.63 7.59
C ARG A 300 30.05 -1.70 6.31
N ARG A 301 30.69 -1.90 5.15
CA ARG A 301 30.03 -1.93 3.84
C ARG A 301 29.12 -3.15 3.67
N ILE A 302 29.55 -4.33 4.10
CA ILE A 302 28.78 -5.58 3.91
C ILE A 302 27.59 -5.64 4.87
N HIS A 303 27.77 -5.16 6.10
CA HIS A 303 26.74 -5.21 7.14
C HIS A 303 25.85 -3.97 7.18
N ASP A 304 26.20 -2.88 6.50
CA ASP A 304 25.47 -1.60 6.47
C ASP A 304 25.10 -1.12 7.89
N GLN A 305 26.09 -1.14 8.79
CA GLN A 305 25.93 -0.83 10.21
C GLN A 305 27.12 -0.03 10.73
N PHE A 306 26.87 0.80 11.74
CA PHE A 306 27.90 1.46 12.53
C PHE A 306 28.11 0.68 13.82
N PHE A 307 29.38 0.49 14.19
CA PHE A 307 29.77 -0.17 15.43
C PHE A 307 30.99 0.54 16.05
N PRO A 308 31.09 0.57 17.40
CA PRO A 308 32.28 1.06 18.09
C PRO A 308 33.49 0.15 17.84
N VAL A 309 34.65 0.78 17.72
CA VAL A 309 35.95 0.14 17.56
C VAL A 309 36.80 0.47 18.77
N TYR A 310 37.27 -0.57 19.46
CA TYR A 310 38.16 -0.47 20.63
C TYR A 310 39.56 -0.85 20.18
N LEU A 311 40.51 0.08 20.23
CA LEU A 311 41.91 -0.26 20.00
C LEU A 311 42.54 -0.70 21.31
N VAL A 312 43.12 -1.89 21.34
CA VAL A 312 43.75 -2.46 22.52
C VAL A 312 45.20 -2.78 22.19
N VAL A 313 46.10 -2.03 22.83
CA VAL A 313 47.53 -2.30 22.79
C VAL A 313 47.83 -3.38 23.81
N THR A 314 48.25 -4.54 23.31
CA THR A 314 48.54 -5.74 24.09
C THR A 314 50.05 -5.89 24.29
N GLN A 315 50.45 -6.83 25.14
CA GLN A 315 51.85 -7.23 25.34
C GLN A 315 52.76 -6.10 25.86
N LEU A 316 52.22 -5.23 26.72
CA LEU A 316 53.01 -4.15 27.32
C LEU A 316 54.10 -4.63 28.28
N ASP A 317 54.00 -5.88 28.74
CA ASP A 317 55.06 -6.62 29.44
C ASP A 317 56.37 -6.72 28.66
N TYR A 318 56.35 -6.53 27.33
CA TYR A 318 57.57 -6.45 26.53
C TYR A 318 58.35 -5.15 26.78
N LEU A 319 57.69 -4.07 27.22
CA LEU A 319 58.37 -2.83 27.57
C LEU A 319 59.20 -3.02 28.85
N CYS A 320 60.46 -2.61 28.79
CA CYS A 320 61.36 -2.71 29.93
C CYS A 320 60.82 -1.90 31.12
N GLY A 321 60.64 -2.54 32.28
CA GLY A 321 60.19 -1.88 33.52
C GLY A 321 58.67 -1.81 33.72
N PHE A 322 57.85 -2.26 32.77
CA PHE A 322 56.38 -2.26 32.91
C PHE A 322 55.92 -3.09 34.10
N SER A 323 56.37 -4.34 34.17
CA SER A 323 55.96 -5.29 35.21
C SER A 323 56.42 -4.82 36.59
N GLU A 324 57.64 -4.28 36.69
CA GLU A 324 58.22 -3.73 37.90
C GLU A 324 57.45 -2.50 38.39
N TYR A 325 57.08 -1.59 37.48
CA TYR A 325 56.35 -0.37 37.80
C TYR A 325 54.97 -0.70 38.39
N PHE A 326 54.20 -1.57 37.73
CA PHE A 326 52.82 -1.90 38.11
C PHE A 326 52.69 -3.05 39.13
N ARG A 327 53.78 -3.71 39.52
CA ARG A 327 53.77 -4.78 40.54
C ARG A 327 53.11 -4.36 41.87
N GLY A 328 53.25 -3.09 42.24
CA GLY A 328 52.72 -2.54 43.49
C GLY A 328 51.22 -2.25 43.49
N LEU A 329 50.53 -2.41 42.36
CA LEU A 329 49.08 -2.22 42.28
C LEU A 329 48.33 -3.31 43.03
N SER A 330 47.28 -2.92 43.75
CA SER A 330 46.31 -3.85 44.33
C SER A 330 45.56 -4.63 43.25
N ARG A 331 44.93 -5.75 43.61
CA ARG A 331 44.16 -6.57 42.67
C ARG A 331 43.03 -5.81 41.97
N GLN A 332 42.42 -4.84 42.66
CA GLN A 332 41.38 -4.00 42.07
C GLN A 332 41.97 -3.03 41.03
N GLU A 333 43.08 -2.36 41.37
CA GLU A 333 43.76 -1.45 40.44
C GLU A 333 44.34 -2.17 39.21
N GLN A 334 44.77 -3.44 39.36
CA GLN A 334 45.17 -4.28 38.23
C GLN A 334 44.00 -4.64 37.31
N GLN A 335 42.76 -4.61 37.81
CA GLN A 335 41.56 -4.88 37.03
C GLN A 335 40.95 -3.62 36.41
N ASP A 336 41.39 -2.44 36.84
CA ASP A 336 40.95 -1.15 36.33
C ASP A 336 41.33 -0.95 34.86
N ILE A 337 40.64 -0.02 34.20
CA ILE A 337 40.92 0.32 32.79
C ILE A 337 42.09 1.30 32.72
N TRP A 338 43.17 0.91 32.04
CA TRP A 338 44.25 1.83 31.67
C TRP A 338 44.13 2.24 30.20
N GLY A 339 43.85 3.52 29.94
CA GLY A 339 43.67 4.03 28.59
C GLY A 339 42.78 5.27 28.52
N ILE A 340 42.27 5.55 27.32
CA ILE A 340 41.43 6.70 27.00
C ILE A 340 40.13 6.25 26.32
N SER A 341 39.02 6.90 26.66
CA SER A 341 37.69 6.61 26.11
C SER A 341 37.08 7.88 25.55
N PHE A 342 36.62 7.84 24.30
CA PHE A 342 36.00 8.98 23.62
C PHE A 342 34.47 8.95 23.74
N PRO A 343 33.81 10.12 23.82
CA PRO A 343 32.35 10.17 23.82
C PRO A 343 31.79 9.67 22.48
N ALA A 344 30.69 8.92 22.53
CA ALA A 344 30.04 8.38 21.34
C ALA A 344 29.55 9.51 20.42
N GLY A 345 29.91 9.46 19.13
CA GLY A 345 29.48 10.45 18.13
C GLY A 345 30.34 11.71 18.07
N ALA A 346 31.52 11.73 18.69
CA ALA A 346 32.49 12.81 18.49
C ALA A 346 32.95 12.89 17.02
N GLY A 347 33.23 14.12 16.55
CA GLY A 347 33.81 14.34 15.24
C GLY A 347 35.25 13.83 15.18
N GLU A 348 35.67 13.30 14.02
CA GLU A 348 36.98 12.65 13.85
C GLU A 348 38.17 13.57 14.18
N SER A 349 38.09 14.85 13.81
CA SER A 349 39.12 15.85 14.13
C SER A 349 39.25 16.13 15.63
N LEU A 350 38.13 16.10 16.35
CA LEU A 350 38.12 16.26 17.80
C LEU A 350 38.74 15.04 18.47
N VAL A 351 38.45 13.84 17.97
CA VAL A 351 39.01 12.59 18.51
C VAL A 351 40.51 12.51 18.30
N SER A 352 41.05 12.89 17.14
CA SER A 352 42.51 12.87 16.93
C SER A 352 43.24 13.84 17.85
N GLN A 353 42.72 15.06 18.03
CA GLN A 353 43.31 16.06 18.94
C GLN A 353 43.22 15.61 20.40
N GLN A 354 42.07 15.08 20.82
CA GLN A 354 41.89 14.55 22.17
C GLN A 354 42.76 13.33 22.43
N ALA A 355 42.95 12.45 21.44
CA ALA A 355 43.81 11.29 21.54
C ALA A 355 45.26 11.70 21.83
N GLU A 356 45.80 12.64 21.06
CA GLU A 356 47.17 13.12 21.25
C GLU A 356 47.39 13.72 22.63
N GLN A 357 46.50 14.64 23.05
CA GLN A 357 46.56 15.31 24.35
C GLN A 357 46.46 14.32 25.52
N GLN A 358 45.47 13.41 25.48
CA GLN A 358 45.24 12.47 26.58
C GLN A 358 46.30 11.37 26.65
N LEU A 359 46.80 10.87 25.52
CA LEU A 359 47.90 9.91 25.51
C LEU A 359 49.19 10.53 26.06
N ASN A 360 49.53 11.77 25.69
CA ASN A 360 50.70 12.47 26.24
C ASN A 360 50.53 12.72 27.75
N SER A 361 49.31 13.00 28.21
CA SER A 361 49.02 13.14 29.64
C SER A 361 49.25 11.84 30.43
N LEU A 362 48.96 10.67 29.84
CA LEU A 362 49.26 9.37 30.46
C LEU A 362 50.77 9.16 30.63
N VAL A 363 51.56 9.52 29.62
CA VAL A 363 53.03 9.46 29.69
C VAL A 363 53.55 10.40 30.78
N GLN A 364 53.11 11.66 30.78
CA GLN A 364 53.53 12.65 31.77
C GLN A 364 53.21 12.23 33.21
N ARG A 365 52.06 11.58 33.43
CA ARG A 365 51.68 11.07 34.76
C ARG A 365 52.63 9.97 35.24
N ILE A 366 53.02 9.06 34.35
CA ILE A 366 53.99 8.01 34.69
C ILE A 366 55.38 8.62 34.93
N GLU A 367 55.77 9.60 34.13
CA GLU A 367 57.03 10.32 34.25
C GLU A 367 57.10 11.13 35.57
N SER A 368 56.01 11.78 36.00
CA SER A 368 55.98 12.49 37.28
C SER A 368 56.09 11.55 38.49
N ASP A 369 55.45 10.38 38.40
CA ASP A 369 55.32 9.44 39.51
C ASP A 369 56.52 8.49 39.62
N ILE A 370 57.39 8.43 38.58
CA ILE A 370 58.50 7.49 38.51
C ILE A 370 59.47 7.65 39.69
N ASN A 371 59.78 8.88 40.09
CA ASN A 371 60.71 9.18 41.18
C ASN A 371 60.20 8.61 42.52
N ILE A 372 58.90 8.75 42.78
CA ILE A 372 58.25 8.20 43.98
C ILE A 372 58.27 6.67 43.94
N ARG A 373 58.02 6.07 42.77
CA ARG A 373 58.04 4.61 42.63
C ARG A 373 59.44 4.03 42.79
N LEU A 374 60.48 4.68 42.26
CA LEU A 374 61.88 4.29 42.41
C LEU A 374 62.35 4.30 43.87
N LEU A 375 61.88 5.27 44.67
CA LEU A 375 62.16 5.34 46.11
C LEU A 375 61.54 4.17 46.88
N LYS A 376 60.38 3.66 46.43
CA LYS A 376 59.65 2.56 47.08
C LYS A 376 60.18 1.17 46.71
N GLU A 377 60.87 1.04 45.59
CA GLU A 377 61.43 -0.24 45.14
C GLU A 377 62.74 -0.52 45.88
N TYR A 378 63.01 -1.75 46.34
CA TYR A 378 64.24 -2.04 47.08
C TYR A 378 65.33 -2.66 46.20
N ASP A 379 64.95 -3.43 45.17
CA ASP A 379 65.89 -4.10 44.29
C ASP A 379 66.53 -3.10 43.30
N PRO A 380 67.87 -2.94 43.31
CA PRO A 380 68.56 -2.05 42.37
C PRO A 380 68.39 -2.44 40.90
N GLN A 381 68.21 -3.72 40.58
CA GLN A 381 67.97 -4.17 39.20
C GLN A 381 66.58 -3.77 38.72
N ASP A 382 65.56 -3.88 39.58
CA ASP A 382 64.20 -3.43 39.28
C ASP A 382 64.13 -1.90 39.16
N ARG A 383 64.83 -1.16 40.04
CA ARG A 383 64.98 0.30 39.89
C ARG A 383 65.57 0.69 38.54
N LYS A 384 66.65 0.02 38.11
CA LYS A 384 67.30 0.28 36.80
C LYS A 384 66.36 0.00 35.64
N ARG A 385 65.59 -1.10 35.69
CA ARG A 385 64.61 -1.45 34.66
C ARG A 385 63.46 -0.45 34.60
N MET A 386 62.92 -0.10 35.76
CA MET A 386 61.80 0.83 35.91
C MET A 386 62.14 2.24 35.39
N TYR A 387 63.38 2.71 35.56
CA TYR A 387 63.80 4.02 35.08
C TYR A 387 63.64 4.21 33.56
N GLY A 388 63.82 3.16 32.76
CA GLY A 388 63.67 3.23 31.29
C GLY A 388 62.22 3.24 30.80
N PHE A 389 61.27 2.84 31.65
CA PHE A 389 59.88 2.61 31.27
C PHE A 389 59.16 3.85 30.73
N PRO A 390 59.22 5.04 31.37
CA PRO A 390 58.53 6.23 30.86
C PRO A 390 59.00 6.64 29.45
N GLY A 391 60.29 6.49 29.17
CA GLY A 391 60.86 6.80 27.85
C GLY A 391 60.39 5.83 26.76
N ASP A 392 60.37 4.54 27.06
CA ASP A 392 59.87 3.52 26.12
C ASP A 392 58.37 3.67 25.87
N LEU A 393 57.60 4.01 26.91
CA LEU A 393 56.19 4.33 26.78
C LEU A 393 55.95 5.59 25.94
N ALA A 394 56.78 6.62 26.08
CA ALA A 394 56.68 7.84 25.27
C ALA A 394 56.86 7.53 23.77
N VAL A 395 57.84 6.68 23.42
CA VAL A 395 58.06 6.25 22.03
C VAL A 395 56.89 5.40 21.53
N LEU A 396 56.35 4.50 22.36
CA LEU A 396 55.17 3.71 22.01
C LEU A 396 53.97 4.61 21.72
N VAL A 397 53.71 5.60 22.57
CA VAL A 397 52.62 6.56 22.42
C VAL A 397 52.79 7.40 21.16
N GLN A 398 54.00 7.86 20.85
CA GLN A 398 54.29 8.59 19.61
C GLN A 398 53.97 7.74 18.37
N ASN A 399 54.44 6.48 18.36
CA ASN A 399 54.18 5.56 17.26
C ASN A 399 52.68 5.22 17.13
N LEU A 400 51.99 5.09 18.26
CA LEU A 400 50.55 4.85 18.33
C LEU A 400 49.74 6.03 17.80
N GLN A 401 50.17 7.27 18.08
CA GLN A 401 49.53 8.48 17.53
C GLN A 401 49.62 8.50 16.00
N GLN A 402 50.78 8.21 15.43
CA GLN A 402 50.95 8.08 13.97
C GLN A 402 50.08 6.95 13.41
N PHE A 403 50.09 5.79 14.06
CA PHE A 403 49.27 4.64 13.65
C PHE A 403 47.76 4.95 13.64
N LEU A 404 47.27 5.67 14.66
CA LEU A 404 45.88 6.11 14.75
C LEU A 404 45.50 7.07 13.63
N GLN A 405 46.41 7.99 13.27
CA GLN A 405 46.21 8.91 12.15
C GLN A 405 46.06 8.15 10.83
N THR A 406 46.89 7.15 10.57
CA THR A 406 46.81 6.31 9.36
C THR A 406 45.53 5.45 9.34
N LEU A 407 45.20 4.80 10.46
CA LEU A 407 44.07 3.88 10.56
C LEU A 407 42.70 4.59 10.43
N PHE A 408 42.58 5.81 10.96
CA PHE A 408 41.34 6.61 10.96
C PHE A 408 41.38 7.84 10.04
N PHE A 409 42.36 7.97 9.13
CA PHE A 409 42.51 9.16 8.27
C PHE A 409 41.22 9.54 7.52
N PRO A 410 40.80 10.81 7.49
CA PRO A 410 39.58 11.21 6.79
C PRO A 410 39.77 11.11 5.26
N SER A 411 39.12 10.13 4.62
CA SER A 411 39.07 10.06 3.15
C SER A 411 37.77 10.71 2.66
N ARG A 412 37.88 11.65 1.72
CA ARG A 412 36.71 12.27 1.05
C ARG A 412 35.82 11.26 0.31
N TYR A 413 36.35 10.07 0.02
CA TYR A 413 35.65 8.99 -0.70
C TYR A 413 35.07 7.93 0.25
N ASP A 414 35.39 7.98 1.54
CA ASP A 414 34.71 7.17 2.54
C ASP A 414 33.44 7.93 2.97
N ASP A 415 32.28 7.55 2.43
CA ASP A 415 30.92 7.94 2.89
C ASP A 415 30.62 7.56 4.36
N THR A 416 31.64 7.07 5.08
CA THR A 416 31.67 6.71 6.49
C THR A 416 32.06 7.91 7.39
N GLY A 417 32.56 9.00 6.80
CA GLY A 417 33.21 10.12 7.50
C GLY A 417 32.29 11.12 8.21
N ASN A 418 31.39 10.68 9.10
CA ASN A 418 30.67 11.64 9.98
C ASN A 418 30.45 11.20 11.43
N SER A 419 31.16 10.18 11.91
CA SER A 419 31.20 9.88 13.35
C SER A 419 32.37 8.93 13.62
N SER A 420 33.35 9.38 14.40
CA SER A 420 34.51 8.56 14.73
C SER A 420 34.05 7.22 15.33
N ALA A 421 34.33 6.13 14.64
CA ALA A 421 34.03 4.80 15.17
C ALA A 421 34.96 4.40 16.31
N LEU A 422 36.09 5.10 16.49
CA LEU A 422 37.02 4.86 17.59
C LEU A 422 36.36 5.24 18.92
N ARG A 423 36.11 4.23 19.76
CA ARG A 423 35.52 4.40 21.08
C ARG A 423 36.56 4.65 22.17
N GLY A 424 37.79 4.19 21.96
CA GLY A 424 38.90 4.41 22.87
C GLY A 424 40.12 3.58 22.54
N VAL A 425 41.21 3.89 23.25
CA VAL A 425 42.52 3.23 23.15
C VAL A 425 42.91 2.73 24.54
N TYR A 426 43.16 1.43 24.66
CA TYR A 426 43.38 0.76 25.94
C TYR A 426 44.70 0.00 25.94
N PHE A 427 45.30 -0.12 27.11
CA PHE A 427 46.62 -0.70 27.32
C PHE A 427 46.47 -1.92 28.24
N THR A 428 46.91 -3.10 27.78
CA THR A 428 46.71 -4.36 28.51
C THR A 428 47.94 -5.27 28.46
N SER A 429 48.07 -6.15 29.46
CA SER A 429 49.07 -7.23 29.46
C SER A 429 48.46 -8.50 30.04
N CYS A 430 48.75 -9.64 29.40
CA CYS A 430 48.21 -10.97 29.74
C CYS A 430 49.29 -11.93 30.29
N TYR A 431 50.54 -11.49 30.41
CA TYR A 431 51.66 -12.39 30.72
C TYR A 431 52.55 -11.82 31.83
N PRO A 432 52.34 -12.22 33.09
CA PRO A 432 53.30 -12.01 34.15
C PRO A 432 54.01 -13.34 34.40
N GLY A 433 55.15 -13.57 33.74
CA GLY A 433 55.86 -14.83 34.03
C GLY A 433 57.19 -15.05 33.34
N THR A 434 57.47 -14.41 32.21
CA THR A 434 58.80 -14.51 31.58
C THR A 434 59.28 -13.14 31.13
N PRO A 435 60.46 -12.66 31.59
CA PRO A 435 61.03 -11.41 31.13
C PRO A 435 61.43 -11.55 29.65
N ARG A 436 60.50 -11.26 28.75
CA ARG A 436 60.78 -11.07 27.33
C ARG A 436 61.14 -9.61 27.14
N ARG A 437 62.44 -9.34 26.98
CA ARG A 437 62.94 -7.97 26.83
C ARG A 437 62.73 -7.51 25.40
N PHE A 438 61.84 -6.56 25.18
CA PHE A 438 61.95 -5.66 24.04
C PHE A 438 62.79 -4.46 24.47
N THR A 439 63.94 -4.27 23.82
CA THR A 439 64.77 -3.08 24.01
C THR A 439 64.44 -2.08 22.91
N ASN A 440 64.06 -0.87 23.28
CA ASN A 440 63.76 0.20 22.34
C ASN A 440 64.89 0.36 21.30
N PRO A 441 64.60 0.14 20.00
CA PRO A 441 65.61 0.12 18.95
C PRO A 441 66.22 1.50 18.69
N LYS A 442 65.61 2.57 19.22
CA LYS A 442 66.14 3.94 19.09
C LYS A 442 67.19 4.30 20.14
N THR A 443 67.44 3.44 21.13
CA THR A 443 68.47 3.70 22.14
C THR A 443 69.87 3.50 21.56
N VAL A 444 70.79 4.43 21.83
CA VAL A 444 72.19 4.37 21.35
C VAL A 444 72.86 3.04 21.74
N ILE A 445 72.58 2.56 22.96
CA ILE A 445 73.10 1.28 23.47
C ILE A 445 72.59 0.10 22.63
N ARG A 446 71.31 0.12 22.22
CA ARG A 446 70.75 -0.96 21.40
C ARG A 446 71.22 -0.90 19.96
N GLN A 447 71.28 0.29 19.37
CA GLN A 447 71.83 0.49 18.02
C GLN A 447 73.29 0.03 17.95
N TRP A 448 74.07 0.31 18.99
CA TRP A 448 75.43 -0.18 19.10
C TRP A 448 75.48 -1.70 19.31
N ALA A 449 74.61 -2.27 20.15
CA ALA A 449 74.52 -3.72 20.34
C ALA A 449 74.10 -4.47 19.08
N ASP A 450 73.16 -3.94 18.29
CA ASP A 450 72.71 -4.50 17.01
C ASP A 450 73.77 -4.31 15.92
N TYR A 451 74.61 -3.27 16.00
CA TYR A 451 75.76 -3.10 15.12
C TYR A 451 76.89 -4.09 15.43
N VAL A 452 77.17 -4.32 16.72
CA VAL A 452 78.23 -5.24 17.18
C VAL A 452 77.80 -6.71 17.05
N ASN A 453 76.54 -7.01 17.31
CA ASN A 453 75.92 -8.32 17.16
C ASN A 453 74.61 -8.16 16.37
N PRO A 454 74.66 -8.20 15.03
CA PRO A 454 73.45 -8.19 14.23
C PRO A 454 72.55 -9.35 14.64
N PRO A 455 71.25 -9.10 14.88
CA PRO A 455 70.34 -10.15 15.30
C PRO A 455 70.30 -11.25 14.24
N ALA A 456 70.66 -12.48 14.62
CA ALA A 456 70.37 -13.64 13.79
C ALA A 456 68.84 -13.72 13.58
N ALA A 457 68.42 -14.24 12.41
CA ALA A 457 67.03 -14.36 11.97
C ALA A 457 66.08 -14.72 13.14
N PRO A 458 64.86 -14.15 13.18
CA PRO A 458 63.98 -14.24 14.34
C PRO A 458 63.80 -15.70 14.73
N VAL A 459 64.34 -16.06 15.91
CA VAL A 459 64.14 -17.38 16.50
C VAL A 459 62.65 -17.51 16.76
N THR A 460 61.98 -18.25 15.89
CA THR A 460 60.61 -18.70 16.07
C THR A 460 60.67 -19.74 17.17
N VAL A 461 60.56 -19.29 18.43
CA VAL A 461 60.33 -20.20 19.54
C VAL A 461 58.96 -20.85 19.28
N PRO A 462 58.86 -22.19 19.16
CA PRO A 462 57.58 -22.85 18.92
C PRO A 462 56.57 -22.50 20.01
N GLU A 463 55.41 -22.00 19.60
CA GLU A 463 54.32 -21.58 20.49
C GLU A 463 53.89 -22.70 21.45
N ALA A 464 54.10 -23.96 21.06
CA ALA A 464 53.76 -25.17 21.82
C ALA A 464 54.65 -25.43 23.05
N GLU A 465 55.87 -24.92 23.10
CA GLU A 465 56.83 -25.21 24.17
C GLU A 465 56.70 -24.23 25.36
N VAL A 466 56.24 -23.01 25.08
CA VAL A 466 56.03 -21.94 26.07
C VAL A 466 54.75 -22.18 26.88
N ILE A 467 53.74 -22.81 26.29
CA ILE A 467 52.42 -23.04 26.93
C ILE A 467 52.48 -24.10 28.03
N ARG A 468 53.51 -24.97 28.06
CA ARG A 468 53.56 -26.14 28.96
C ARG A 468 54.22 -25.91 30.33
N GLN A 469 54.83 -24.76 30.59
CA GLN A 469 55.67 -24.56 31.81
C GLN A 469 55.35 -23.32 32.67
N GLN A 470 54.18 -22.67 32.55
CA GLN A 470 53.97 -21.36 33.19
C GLN A 470 52.97 -21.37 34.36
N GLU A 471 53.40 -20.79 35.49
CA GLU A 471 52.55 -20.47 36.65
C GLU A 471 51.49 -19.39 36.31
N PRO A 472 50.33 -19.39 37.01
CA PRO A 472 49.21 -18.51 36.69
C PRO A 472 49.45 -17.07 37.18
N GLY A 473 50.11 -16.25 36.38
CA GLY A 473 50.15 -14.80 36.58
C GLY A 473 48.78 -14.15 36.28
N HIS A 474 48.44 -13.08 37.03
CA HIS A 474 47.21 -12.30 36.80
C HIS A 474 47.37 -11.24 35.69
N PRO A 475 46.38 -11.06 34.79
CA PRO A 475 46.44 -10.06 33.73
C PRO A 475 46.32 -8.63 34.30
N PHE A 476 46.96 -7.67 33.63
CA PHE A 476 46.87 -6.24 33.92
C PHE A 476 45.88 -5.54 32.97
N PHE A 477 45.00 -4.75 33.56
CA PHE A 477 44.06 -3.79 32.95
C PHE A 477 43.05 -4.37 31.95
N LEU A 478 42.79 -5.68 32.04
CA LEU A 478 41.96 -6.42 31.08
C LEU A 478 40.51 -6.59 31.54
N HIS A 479 40.28 -6.71 32.85
CA HIS A 479 39.01 -7.19 33.39
C HIS A 479 37.85 -6.21 33.20
N GLN A 480 37.95 -4.97 33.70
CA GLN A 480 36.87 -3.98 33.55
C GLN A 480 36.62 -3.58 32.09
N LEU A 481 37.64 -3.65 31.22
CA LEU A 481 37.47 -3.39 29.79
C LEU A 481 36.44 -4.34 29.17
N PHE A 482 36.61 -5.65 29.39
CA PHE A 482 35.72 -6.68 28.85
C PHE A 482 34.41 -6.82 29.64
N CYS A 483 34.46 -6.73 30.96
CA CYS A 483 33.31 -7.02 31.83
C CYS A 483 32.39 -5.82 32.07
N GLU A 484 32.88 -4.58 31.93
CA GLU A 484 32.06 -3.39 32.17
C GLU A 484 31.92 -2.52 30.93
N LEU A 485 33.03 -2.03 30.39
CA LEU A 485 32.97 -0.99 29.36
C LEU A 485 32.34 -1.51 28.06
N ILE A 486 32.87 -2.61 27.53
CA ILE A 486 32.43 -3.18 26.25
C ILE A 486 30.96 -3.59 26.34
N ILE A 487 30.53 -4.19 27.45
CA ILE A 487 29.15 -4.64 27.66
C ILE A 487 28.18 -3.45 27.79
N ARG A 488 28.56 -2.39 28.52
CA ARG A 488 27.73 -1.17 28.64
C ARG A 488 27.48 -0.49 27.28
N ASP A 489 28.44 -0.59 26.38
CA ASP A 489 28.37 -0.01 25.04
C ASP A 489 27.56 -0.87 24.03
N GLN A 490 26.88 -1.94 24.45
CA GLN A 490 26.13 -2.85 23.57
C GLN A 490 25.11 -2.16 22.65
N SER A 491 24.56 -1.02 23.07
CA SER A 491 23.56 -0.24 22.32
C SER A 491 24.15 0.73 21.30
N LEU A 492 25.48 0.90 21.26
CA LEU A 492 26.14 1.80 20.31
C LEU A 492 26.15 1.25 18.88
N ALA A 493 26.03 -0.07 18.73
CA ALA A 493 25.86 -0.67 17.41
C ALA A 493 24.44 -0.44 16.90
N ALA A 494 24.34 0.34 15.82
CA ALA A 494 23.09 0.60 15.15
C ALA A 494 23.27 0.35 13.65
N LYS A 495 22.25 -0.27 13.04
CA LYS A 495 22.17 -0.34 11.58
C LYS A 495 22.22 1.07 11.01
N ARG A 496 22.92 1.27 9.89
CA ARG A 496 22.96 2.54 9.16
C ARG A 496 21.55 2.82 8.67
N SER A 497 20.79 3.44 9.53
CA SER A 497 19.49 3.97 9.25
C SER A 497 19.73 5.19 8.36
N LEU A 498 19.88 4.96 7.05
CA LEU A 498 19.58 5.95 6.00
C LEU A 498 18.11 6.41 6.05
N THR A 499 17.38 5.99 7.08
CA THR A 499 16.20 6.62 7.63
C THR A 499 16.51 8.05 8.15
N VAL A 500 16.94 8.92 7.24
CA VAL A 500 16.20 10.16 7.01
C VAL A 500 14.72 9.82 7.07
N SER A 501 13.92 10.70 7.64
CA SER A 501 12.48 10.63 7.92
C SER A 501 11.55 10.18 6.76
N GLY A 502 12.06 9.57 5.70
CA GLY A 502 11.41 9.01 4.54
C GLY A 502 10.31 7.98 4.81
N PRO A 503 10.43 6.94 5.65
CA PRO A 503 9.29 6.06 5.87
C PRO A 503 8.18 6.81 6.59
N VAL A 504 8.46 7.63 7.61
CA VAL A 504 7.40 8.37 8.30
C VAL A 504 6.69 9.31 7.32
N ILE A 505 7.42 10.12 6.54
CA ILE A 505 6.84 11.03 5.54
C ILE A 505 6.12 10.27 4.42
N GLN A 506 6.66 9.14 3.94
CA GLN A 506 5.98 8.32 2.93
C GLN A 506 4.73 7.64 3.47
N HIS A 507 4.73 7.19 4.74
CA HIS A 507 3.54 6.66 5.39
C HIS A 507 2.52 7.80 5.58
N TRP A 508 2.93 8.99 6.04
CA TRP A 508 2.05 10.16 6.13
C TRP A 508 1.49 10.59 4.78
N LEU A 509 2.29 10.57 3.71
CA LEU A 509 1.84 10.91 2.37
C LEU A 509 0.84 9.87 1.84
N LYS A 510 1.11 8.57 2.04
CA LYS A 510 0.18 7.48 1.68
C LYS A 510 -1.12 7.55 2.48
N HIS A 511 -1.03 7.82 3.79
CA HIS A 511 -2.21 7.95 4.66
C HIS A 511 -3.01 9.22 4.35
N SER A 512 -2.34 10.34 4.06
CA SER A 512 -2.97 11.58 3.63
C SER A 512 -3.69 11.39 2.28
N MET A 513 -3.07 10.70 1.33
CA MET A 513 -3.68 10.38 0.04
C MET A 513 -4.90 9.46 0.18
N LEU A 514 -4.84 8.45 1.06
CA LEU A 514 -5.98 7.57 1.36
C LEU A 514 -7.12 8.35 2.04
N LEU A 515 -6.79 9.24 2.99
CA LEU A 515 -7.77 10.05 3.71
C LEU A 515 -8.42 11.09 2.79
N LEU A 516 -7.65 11.70 1.88
CA LEU A 516 -8.16 12.58 0.83
C LEU A 516 -9.13 11.83 -0.10
N LEU A 517 -8.75 10.62 -0.54
CA LEU A 517 -9.60 9.80 -1.39
C LEU A 517 -10.89 9.38 -0.68
N LEU A 518 -10.81 8.99 0.59
CA LEU A 518 -11.97 8.69 1.43
C LEU A 518 -12.88 9.92 1.59
N ALA A 519 -12.30 11.09 1.87
CA ALA A 519 -13.04 12.34 2.00
C ALA A 519 -13.75 12.70 0.69
N MET A 520 -13.07 12.59 -0.45
CA MET A 520 -13.65 12.87 -1.77
C MET A 520 -14.81 11.92 -2.12
N LEU A 521 -14.65 10.62 -1.88
CA LEU A 521 -15.72 9.62 -2.05
C LEU A 521 -16.91 9.88 -1.13
N SER A 522 -16.65 10.19 0.15
CA SER A 522 -17.70 10.50 1.12
C SER A 522 -18.48 11.77 0.74
N TYR A 523 -17.79 12.80 0.24
CA TYR A 523 -18.39 14.02 -0.25
C TYR A 523 -19.25 13.77 -1.51
N GLY A 524 -18.75 12.95 -2.44
CA GLY A 524 -19.48 12.52 -3.63
C GLY A 524 -20.76 11.76 -3.30
N LEU A 525 -20.68 10.79 -2.38
CA LEU A 525 -21.84 10.04 -1.86
C LEU A 525 -22.85 10.97 -1.18
N PHE A 526 -22.40 11.91 -0.35
CA PHE A 526 -23.27 12.87 0.32
C PHE A 526 -24.01 13.77 -0.68
N ARG A 527 -23.31 14.32 -1.67
CA ARG A 527 -23.92 15.11 -2.76
C ARG A 527 -24.91 14.29 -3.57
N SER A 528 -24.56 13.05 -3.91
CA SER A 528 -25.43 12.14 -4.67
C SER A 528 -26.71 11.81 -3.90
N TYR A 529 -26.61 11.54 -2.59
CA TYR A 529 -27.78 11.33 -1.73
C TYR A 529 -28.71 12.55 -1.73
N HIS A 530 -28.17 13.75 -1.51
CA HIS A 530 -28.98 14.98 -1.43
C HIS A 530 -29.69 15.29 -2.75
N ASN A 531 -28.99 15.11 -3.88
CA ASN A 531 -29.55 15.31 -5.21
C ASN A 531 -30.67 14.29 -5.52
N ASN A 532 -30.47 13.01 -5.20
CA ASN A 532 -31.50 11.98 -5.36
C ASN A 532 -32.70 12.22 -4.45
N ALA A 533 -32.49 12.66 -3.21
CA ALA A 533 -33.58 13.01 -2.30
C ALA A 533 -34.42 14.18 -2.84
N ALA A 534 -33.78 15.24 -3.32
CA ALA A 534 -34.47 16.39 -3.92
C ALA A 534 -35.24 16.00 -5.21
N TYR A 535 -34.66 15.13 -6.03
CA TYR A 535 -35.32 14.58 -7.21
C TYR A 535 -36.57 13.78 -6.83
N LEU A 536 -36.47 12.89 -5.85
CA LEU A 536 -37.62 12.10 -5.38
C LEU A 536 -38.71 12.96 -4.77
N GLN A 537 -38.37 14.03 -4.05
CA GLN A 537 -39.35 15.02 -3.55
C GLN A 537 -40.07 15.72 -4.71
N THR A 538 -39.34 16.12 -5.75
CA THR A 538 -39.92 16.76 -6.94
C THR A 538 -40.90 15.82 -7.65
N ILE A 539 -40.54 14.55 -7.80
CA ILE A 539 -41.41 13.55 -8.42
C ILE A 539 -42.62 13.24 -7.55
N THR A 540 -42.45 13.15 -6.23
CA THR A 540 -43.57 12.97 -5.31
C THR A 540 -44.59 14.10 -5.48
N GLY A 541 -44.15 15.36 -5.55
CA GLY A 541 -45.02 16.49 -5.85
C GLY A 541 -45.74 16.36 -7.20
N LYS A 542 -45.03 15.97 -8.27
CA LYS A 542 -45.63 15.73 -9.59
C LYS A 542 -46.67 14.60 -9.56
N THR A 543 -46.41 13.50 -8.84
CA THR A 543 -47.37 12.39 -8.74
C THR A 543 -48.66 12.78 -8.04
N VAL A 544 -48.60 13.63 -7.01
CA VAL A 544 -49.80 14.16 -6.34
C VAL A 544 -50.60 15.03 -7.30
N ALA A 545 -49.95 15.97 -8.00
CA ALA A 545 -50.61 16.82 -8.98
C ALA A 545 -51.25 16.03 -10.13
N LEU A 546 -50.58 14.99 -10.64
CA LEU A 546 -51.13 14.11 -11.68
C LEU A 546 -52.30 13.26 -11.17
N ARG A 547 -52.25 12.79 -9.93
CA ARG A 547 -53.36 12.07 -9.31
C ARG A 547 -54.60 12.95 -9.23
N GLU A 548 -54.46 14.20 -8.81
CA GLU A 548 -55.58 15.15 -8.80
C GLU A 548 -56.12 15.43 -10.22
N ALA A 549 -55.23 15.60 -11.21
CA ALA A 549 -55.65 15.78 -12.61
C ALA A 549 -56.40 14.56 -13.16
N GLN A 550 -55.96 13.35 -12.82
CA GLN A 550 -56.64 12.10 -13.17
C GLN A 550 -58.01 11.99 -12.50
N GLU A 551 -58.12 12.31 -11.20
CA GLU A 551 -59.40 12.29 -10.49
C GLU A 551 -60.40 13.30 -11.08
N ARG A 552 -59.93 14.48 -11.50
CA ARG A 552 -60.76 15.45 -12.24
C ARG A 552 -61.20 14.89 -13.59
N PHE A 553 -60.29 14.27 -14.34
CA PHE A 553 -60.60 13.67 -15.64
C PHE A 553 -61.68 12.58 -15.55
N ILE A 554 -61.62 11.71 -14.53
CA ILE A 554 -62.61 10.64 -14.32
C ILE A 554 -64.00 11.23 -14.01
N ARG A 555 -64.07 12.36 -13.30
CA ARG A 555 -65.33 13.04 -12.94
C ARG A 555 -65.97 13.82 -14.11
N LEU A 556 -65.22 14.12 -15.17
CA LEU A 556 -65.77 14.80 -16.35
C LEU A 556 -66.77 13.91 -17.09
N ASP A 557 -67.79 14.54 -17.68
CA ASP A 557 -68.72 13.88 -18.59
C ASP A 557 -67.99 13.30 -19.81
N PRO A 558 -68.42 12.13 -20.35
CA PRO A 558 -67.75 11.48 -21.47
C PRO A 558 -67.54 12.36 -22.71
N THR A 559 -68.40 13.37 -22.93
CA THR A 559 -68.31 14.34 -24.04
C THR A 559 -67.29 15.46 -23.79
N ALA A 560 -66.98 15.76 -22.52
CA ALA A 560 -66.01 16.78 -22.12
C ALA A 560 -64.60 16.21 -21.90
N ARG A 561 -64.44 14.88 -21.89
CA ARG A 561 -63.15 14.20 -21.72
C ARG A 561 -62.14 14.36 -22.85
N PRO A 562 -62.52 14.41 -24.15
CA PRO A 562 -61.54 14.50 -25.23
C PRO A 562 -60.49 15.59 -24.97
N PRO A 563 -60.80 16.89 -24.90
CA PRO A 563 -59.77 17.96 -24.85
C PRO A 563 -58.77 17.85 -23.69
N GLU A 564 -59.14 17.23 -22.57
CA GLU A 564 -58.32 17.12 -21.35
C GLU A 564 -57.37 15.89 -21.33
N LEU A 565 -57.53 14.94 -22.25
CA LEU A 565 -56.74 13.71 -22.26
C LEU A 565 -55.26 13.91 -22.69
N PRO A 566 -54.90 14.72 -23.72
CA PRO A 566 -53.52 14.95 -24.12
C PRO A 566 -52.67 15.64 -23.06
N PRO A 567 -53.12 16.72 -22.36
CA PRO A 567 -52.31 17.29 -21.28
C PRO A 567 -52.12 16.30 -20.12
N LEU A 568 -53.12 15.47 -19.82
CA LEU A 568 -52.99 14.39 -18.82
C LEU A 568 -51.92 13.36 -19.24
N LEU A 569 -51.98 12.86 -20.47
CA LEU A 569 -51.00 11.90 -21.02
C LEU A 569 -49.60 12.50 -21.15
N ALA A 570 -49.48 13.78 -21.51
CA ALA A 570 -48.23 14.51 -21.52
C ALA A 570 -47.64 14.61 -20.10
N GLY A 571 -48.48 14.81 -19.09
CA GLY A 571 -48.11 14.75 -17.67
C GLY A 571 -47.49 13.43 -17.26
N PHE A 572 -48.10 12.30 -17.64
CA PHE A 572 -47.55 10.97 -17.39
C PHE A 572 -46.24 10.69 -18.14
N ARG A 573 -46.14 11.13 -19.40
CA ARG A 573 -44.91 11.01 -20.20
C ARG A 573 -43.74 11.80 -19.58
N ASN A 574 -44.01 13.01 -19.09
CA ASN A 574 -43.00 13.93 -18.56
C ASN A 574 -42.76 13.77 -17.05
N LEU A 575 -43.36 12.76 -16.42
CA LEU A 575 -43.22 12.48 -14.99
C LEU A 575 -41.76 12.31 -14.52
N PRO A 576 -40.88 11.56 -15.22
CA PRO A 576 -39.51 11.35 -14.74
C PRO A 576 -38.57 12.51 -15.05
N VAL A 577 -38.98 13.45 -15.92
CA VAL A 577 -38.16 14.57 -16.39
C VAL A 577 -38.05 15.63 -15.29
N SER A 578 -36.84 16.07 -14.97
CA SER A 578 -36.58 17.14 -14.00
C SER A 578 -35.65 18.18 -14.61
N PRO A 579 -35.86 19.49 -14.36
CA PRO A 579 -34.97 20.53 -14.88
C PRO A 579 -33.53 20.30 -14.42
N GLY A 580 -32.57 20.35 -15.35
CA GLY A 580 -31.15 20.20 -15.07
C GLY A 580 -30.64 18.77 -14.83
N LEU A 581 -31.49 17.74 -15.00
CA LEU A 581 -31.10 16.34 -14.90
C LEU A 581 -31.32 15.60 -16.22
N ASP A 582 -30.23 15.14 -16.83
CA ASP A 582 -30.28 14.14 -17.89
C ASP A 582 -30.35 12.74 -17.26
N LEU A 583 -31.40 11.99 -17.60
CA LEU A 583 -31.61 10.62 -17.10
C LEU A 583 -30.71 9.60 -17.80
N THR A 584 -30.23 9.91 -19.01
CA THR A 584 -29.37 9.04 -19.82
C THR A 584 -27.90 9.22 -19.49
N ASP A 585 -27.48 10.46 -19.21
CA ASP A 585 -26.11 10.80 -18.82
C ASP A 585 -26.08 11.68 -17.56
N PRO A 586 -26.46 11.15 -16.38
CA PRO A 586 -26.51 11.96 -15.17
C PRO A 586 -25.09 12.40 -14.78
N GLY A 587 -24.81 13.68 -14.51
CA GLY A 587 -23.44 14.15 -14.21
C GLY A 587 -22.77 13.45 -13.01
N VAL A 588 -21.45 13.61 -12.83
CA VAL A 588 -20.64 12.89 -11.81
C VAL A 588 -21.22 13.00 -10.39
N ASN A 589 -21.87 14.12 -10.06
CA ASN A 589 -22.53 14.36 -8.77
C ASN A 589 -23.67 13.37 -8.44
N TRP A 590 -24.12 12.59 -9.42
CA TRP A 590 -25.15 11.57 -9.29
C TRP A 590 -24.60 10.13 -9.36
N ARG A 591 -23.37 9.94 -9.87
CA ARG A 591 -22.80 8.64 -10.30
C ARG A 591 -22.19 7.76 -9.18
N TYR A 592 -22.55 7.96 -7.92
CA TYR A 592 -22.00 7.21 -6.79
C TYR A 592 -22.84 6.00 -6.36
N GLY A 593 -23.48 5.31 -7.33
CA GLY A 593 -24.29 4.10 -7.09
C GLY A 593 -25.69 4.34 -6.50
N LEU A 594 -26.00 5.57 -6.07
CA LEU A 594 -27.29 5.96 -5.47
C LEU A 594 -28.31 6.49 -6.50
N PHE A 595 -27.98 6.53 -7.79
CA PHE A 595 -28.84 7.13 -8.80
C PHE A 595 -30.15 6.34 -8.99
N THR A 596 -31.28 7.01 -8.70
CA THR A 596 -32.62 6.40 -8.78
C THR A 596 -33.39 6.75 -10.07
N GLY A 597 -32.90 7.73 -10.84
CA GLY A 597 -33.61 8.28 -12.00
C GLY A 597 -33.98 7.24 -13.06
N THR A 598 -33.12 6.26 -13.32
CA THR A 598 -33.42 5.18 -14.29
C THR A 598 -34.58 4.29 -13.84
N ARG A 599 -34.66 3.94 -12.56
CA ARG A 599 -35.75 3.12 -12.01
C ARG A 599 -37.08 3.87 -12.09
N ILE A 600 -37.07 5.15 -11.71
CA ILE A 600 -38.27 6.00 -11.78
C ILE A 600 -38.68 6.24 -13.24
N ALA A 601 -37.73 6.40 -14.16
CA ALA A 601 -38.02 6.53 -15.58
C ALA A 601 -38.72 5.29 -16.15
N ARG A 602 -38.24 4.08 -15.82
CA ARG A 602 -38.91 2.83 -16.25
C ARG A 602 -40.29 2.65 -15.64
N ALA A 603 -40.44 2.96 -14.34
CA ALA A 603 -41.73 2.91 -13.67
C ALA A 603 -42.72 3.91 -14.31
N SER A 604 -42.28 5.15 -14.52
CA SER A 604 -43.08 6.19 -15.20
C SER A 604 -43.48 5.78 -16.61
N GLU A 605 -42.56 5.22 -17.40
CA GLU A 605 -42.83 4.74 -18.75
C GLU A 605 -43.88 3.61 -18.75
N SER A 606 -43.76 2.66 -17.82
CA SER A 606 -44.75 1.58 -17.69
C SER A 606 -46.14 2.10 -17.32
N LEU A 607 -46.20 3.08 -16.43
CA LEU A 607 -47.45 3.71 -15.99
C LEU A 607 -48.07 4.55 -17.12
N TYR A 608 -47.25 5.32 -17.85
CA TYR A 608 -47.67 6.06 -19.03
C TYR A 608 -48.25 5.15 -20.11
N ARG A 609 -47.60 4.02 -20.41
CA ARG A 609 -48.12 3.02 -21.35
C ARG A 609 -49.43 2.40 -20.88
N TRP A 610 -49.52 2.05 -19.61
CA TRP A 610 -50.76 1.55 -19.02
C TRP A 610 -51.89 2.57 -19.20
N MET A 611 -51.63 3.85 -18.93
CA MET A 611 -52.60 4.93 -19.17
C MET A 611 -53.00 5.05 -20.64
N LEU A 612 -52.08 4.97 -21.59
CA LEU A 612 -52.41 4.96 -23.03
C LEU A 612 -53.35 3.80 -23.40
N HIS A 613 -53.13 2.62 -22.83
CA HIS A 613 -53.96 1.45 -23.10
C HIS A 613 -55.34 1.51 -22.43
N GLU A 614 -55.44 2.04 -21.21
CA GLU A 614 -56.71 2.11 -20.48
C GLU A 614 -57.58 3.30 -20.90
N THR A 615 -56.98 4.39 -21.40
CA THR A 615 -57.73 5.63 -21.70
C THR A 615 -57.78 5.95 -23.20
N LEU A 616 -56.63 5.97 -23.88
CA LEU A 616 -56.55 6.41 -25.28
C LEU A 616 -57.02 5.32 -26.25
N LEU A 617 -56.65 4.06 -26.01
CA LEU A 617 -56.99 2.95 -26.90
C LEU A 617 -58.51 2.67 -26.99
N PRO A 618 -59.29 2.63 -25.88
CA PRO A 618 -60.74 2.45 -25.97
C PRO A 618 -61.41 3.59 -26.75
N PHE A 619 -60.94 4.83 -26.57
CA PHE A 619 -61.42 5.98 -27.33
C PHE A 619 -61.18 5.82 -28.84
N ILE A 620 -59.98 5.40 -29.24
CA ILE A 620 -59.65 5.13 -30.66
C ILE A 620 -60.47 3.96 -31.20
N ARG A 621 -60.69 2.90 -30.41
CA ARG A 621 -61.53 1.76 -30.79
C ARG A 621 -62.98 2.16 -31.01
N GLN A 622 -63.55 2.95 -30.10
CA GLN A 622 -64.92 3.44 -30.23
C GLN A 622 -65.07 4.30 -31.50
N TYR A 623 -64.11 5.18 -31.76
CA TYR A 623 -64.10 5.96 -32.99
C TYR A 623 -63.96 5.09 -34.24
N ALA A 624 -63.02 4.15 -34.27
CA ALA A 624 -62.81 3.26 -35.42
C ALA A 624 -64.06 2.42 -35.71
N THR A 625 -64.73 1.94 -34.66
CA THR A 625 -65.99 1.20 -34.75
C THR A 625 -67.09 2.09 -35.33
N ARG A 626 -67.27 3.31 -34.79
CA ARG A 626 -68.27 4.28 -35.26
C ARG A 626 -68.05 4.66 -36.73
N GLN A 627 -66.82 4.94 -37.13
CA GLN A 627 -66.49 5.31 -38.51
C GLN A 627 -66.72 4.16 -39.48
N LEU A 628 -66.37 2.92 -39.11
CA LEU A 628 -66.70 1.75 -39.91
C LEU A 628 -68.21 1.56 -40.06
N THR A 629 -68.99 1.75 -38.98
CA THR A 629 -70.45 1.65 -39.07
C THR A 629 -71.07 2.73 -39.96
N LEU A 630 -70.56 3.96 -39.92
CA LEU A 630 -71.02 5.06 -40.78
C LEU A 630 -70.66 4.80 -42.25
N ALA A 631 -69.43 4.38 -42.54
CA ALA A 631 -69.00 4.02 -43.88
C ALA A 631 -69.86 2.88 -44.47
N LEU A 632 -70.23 1.89 -43.66
CA LEU A 632 -71.12 0.80 -44.08
C LEU A 632 -72.56 1.30 -44.37
N ALA A 633 -73.03 2.34 -43.68
CA ALA A 633 -74.32 2.95 -43.93
C ALA A 633 -74.33 3.78 -45.22
N GLU A 634 -73.24 4.50 -45.51
CA GLU A 634 -73.04 5.27 -46.75
C GLU A 634 -72.89 4.39 -48.00
N ARG A 635 -72.56 3.10 -47.81
CA ARG A 635 -72.32 2.10 -48.88
C ARG A 635 -71.24 2.50 -49.89
N SER A 636 -70.35 3.42 -49.53
CA SER A 636 -69.25 3.87 -50.39
C SER A 636 -68.02 2.95 -50.20
N PRO A 637 -67.57 2.24 -51.26
CA PRO A 637 -66.52 1.23 -51.16
C PRO A 637 -65.16 1.83 -50.77
N GLU A 638 -64.85 3.04 -51.24
CA GLU A 638 -63.62 3.76 -50.91
C GLU A 638 -63.49 4.05 -49.40
N THR A 639 -64.57 4.54 -48.76
CA THR A 639 -64.57 4.90 -47.33
C THR A 639 -64.59 3.66 -46.44
N VAL A 640 -65.30 2.60 -46.87
CA VAL A 640 -65.36 1.31 -46.18
C VAL A 640 -63.97 0.66 -46.17
N TYR A 641 -63.21 0.72 -47.26
CA TYR A 641 -61.86 0.19 -47.31
C TYR A 641 -60.92 0.90 -46.31
N VAL A 642 -60.91 2.24 -46.29
CA VAL A 642 -60.08 3.03 -45.38
C VAL A 642 -60.48 2.79 -43.92
N SER A 643 -61.78 2.80 -43.63
CA SER A 643 -62.31 2.59 -42.26
C SER A 643 -62.09 1.16 -41.77
N LEU A 644 -62.22 0.15 -42.64
CA LEU A 644 -61.93 -1.24 -42.31
C LEU A 644 -60.42 -1.43 -42.07
N ARG A 645 -59.56 -0.82 -42.89
CA ARG A 645 -58.11 -0.86 -42.71
C ARG A 645 -57.71 -0.28 -41.34
N ARG A 646 -58.26 0.88 -40.96
CA ARG A 646 -58.08 1.48 -39.63
C ARG A 646 -58.54 0.53 -38.52
N TYR A 647 -59.76 0.00 -38.64
CA TYR A 647 -60.34 -0.91 -37.66
C TYR A 647 -59.44 -2.14 -37.44
N LEU A 648 -58.99 -2.80 -38.52
CA LEU A 648 -58.13 -3.97 -38.43
C LEU A 648 -56.75 -3.64 -37.80
N MET A 649 -56.20 -2.45 -38.03
CA MET A 649 -54.94 -2.00 -37.42
C MET A 649 -55.09 -1.68 -35.92
N VAL A 650 -56.16 -1.00 -35.53
CA VAL A 650 -56.42 -0.61 -34.12
C VAL A 650 -56.65 -1.83 -33.23
N TYR A 651 -57.30 -2.87 -33.75
CA TYR A 651 -57.52 -4.14 -33.05
C TYR A 651 -56.34 -5.14 -33.19
N GLY A 652 -55.25 -4.77 -33.87
CA GLY A 652 -54.05 -5.60 -33.97
C GLY A 652 -54.15 -6.83 -34.88
N ILE A 653 -55.18 -6.89 -35.74
CA ILE A 653 -55.37 -7.98 -36.71
C ILE A 653 -54.38 -7.85 -37.88
N ILE A 654 -54.04 -6.61 -38.25
CA ILE A 654 -53.03 -6.27 -39.26
C ILE A 654 -51.93 -5.43 -38.58
N PRO A 655 -50.64 -5.56 -38.97
CA PRO A 655 -49.58 -4.69 -38.48
C PRO A 655 -49.93 -3.21 -38.64
N ALA A 656 -49.65 -2.42 -37.60
CA ALA A 656 -49.95 -1.00 -37.57
C ALA A 656 -49.05 -0.21 -38.53
N ASP A 657 -49.66 0.51 -39.47
CA ASP A 657 -48.99 1.47 -40.34
C ASP A 657 -49.01 2.84 -39.67
N LEU A 658 -47.92 3.18 -38.97
CA LEU A 658 -47.82 4.39 -38.13
C LEU A 658 -48.07 5.70 -38.92
N PRO A 659 -47.50 5.92 -40.12
CA PRO A 659 -47.82 7.09 -40.94
C PRO A 659 -49.29 7.18 -41.33
N PHE A 660 -49.93 6.05 -41.65
CA PHE A 660 -51.36 6.02 -41.98
C PHE A 660 -52.20 6.36 -40.75
N LEU A 661 -51.99 5.67 -39.62
CA LEU A 661 -52.77 5.90 -38.40
C LEU A 661 -52.59 7.30 -37.83
N THR A 662 -51.37 7.86 -37.80
CA THR A 662 -51.17 9.21 -37.26
C THR A 662 -51.85 10.29 -38.09
N ARG A 663 -51.82 10.18 -39.42
CA ARG A 663 -52.53 11.10 -40.34
C ARG A 663 -54.04 10.97 -40.24
N ASP A 664 -54.51 9.74 -40.12
CA ASP A 664 -55.93 9.42 -40.17
C ASP A 664 -56.61 9.69 -38.81
N LEU A 665 -55.88 9.45 -37.72
CA LEU A 665 -56.33 9.71 -36.35
C LEU A 665 -56.05 11.15 -35.88
N SER A 666 -55.24 11.95 -36.58
CA SER A 666 -55.13 13.38 -36.26
C SER A 666 -56.47 14.12 -36.45
N GLY A 667 -57.34 13.61 -37.33
CA GLY A 667 -58.71 14.08 -37.51
C GLY A 667 -59.70 13.69 -36.39
N LEU A 668 -59.30 12.82 -35.45
CA LEU A 668 -60.12 12.45 -34.27
C LEU A 668 -60.47 13.65 -33.42
N TRP A 669 -59.48 14.51 -33.21
CA TRP A 669 -59.55 15.52 -32.18
C TRP A 669 -60.48 16.67 -32.56
N PRO A 670 -60.36 17.27 -33.75
CA PRO A 670 -61.28 18.31 -34.21
C PRO A 670 -62.74 17.81 -34.28
N ALA A 671 -62.95 16.54 -34.64
CA ALA A 671 -64.28 15.93 -34.73
C ALA A 671 -64.89 15.62 -33.35
N ALA A 672 -64.07 15.38 -32.32
CA ALA A 672 -64.51 15.04 -30.98
C ALA A 672 -64.73 16.26 -30.08
N THR A 673 -64.04 17.38 -30.31
CA THR A 673 -64.05 18.51 -29.39
C THR A 673 -65.11 19.57 -29.69
N GLN A 674 -65.72 19.63 -30.88
CA GLN A 674 -66.65 20.68 -31.37
C GLN A 674 -66.20 22.15 -31.18
N LEU A 675 -65.04 22.36 -30.56
CA LEU A 675 -64.39 23.63 -30.28
C LEU A 675 -63.30 23.83 -31.32
N SER A 676 -63.24 25.03 -31.89
CA SER A 676 -62.18 25.54 -32.76
C SER A 676 -60.88 25.71 -31.98
N VAL A 677 -60.26 24.60 -31.59
CA VAL A 677 -58.93 24.59 -30.97
C VAL A 677 -57.89 24.56 -32.10
N THR A 678 -56.91 25.45 -32.02
CA THR A 678 -55.78 25.54 -32.95
C THR A 678 -55.06 24.19 -33.06
N PRO A 679 -54.79 23.65 -34.27
CA PRO A 679 -54.18 22.33 -34.45
C PRO A 679 -52.77 22.12 -33.83
N GLY A 680 -52.15 23.20 -33.33
CA GLY A 680 -50.79 23.18 -32.78
C GLY A 680 -50.69 22.83 -31.29
N ASP A 681 -51.75 23.00 -30.50
CA ASP A 681 -51.64 22.96 -29.03
C ASP A 681 -51.82 21.56 -28.42
N LEU A 682 -52.32 20.59 -29.17
CA LEU A 682 -52.61 19.23 -28.69
C LEU A 682 -51.74 18.22 -29.44
N THR A 683 -50.53 18.00 -28.94
CA THR A 683 -49.57 17.05 -29.53
C THR A 683 -49.96 15.59 -29.23
N VAL A 684 -50.97 15.08 -29.95
CA VAL A 684 -51.46 13.68 -29.81
C VAL A 684 -50.59 12.68 -30.57
N THR A 685 -49.91 13.12 -31.63
CA THR A 685 -49.00 12.31 -32.46
C THR A 685 -47.98 11.49 -31.66
N PRO A 686 -47.21 12.04 -30.69
CA PRO A 686 -46.26 11.24 -29.90
C PRO A 686 -46.92 10.16 -29.04
N HIS A 687 -48.17 10.37 -28.61
CA HIS A 687 -48.92 9.38 -27.84
C HIS A 687 -49.38 8.22 -28.74
N LEU A 688 -49.84 8.52 -29.96
CA LEU A 688 -50.23 7.52 -30.95
C LEU A 688 -49.04 6.68 -31.43
N THR A 689 -47.90 7.31 -31.69
CA THR A 689 -46.69 6.58 -32.09
C THR A 689 -46.22 5.64 -30.99
N THR A 690 -46.27 6.08 -29.73
CA THR A 690 -45.91 5.23 -28.59
C THR A 690 -46.88 4.05 -28.46
N LEU A 691 -48.20 4.31 -28.50
CA LEU A 691 -49.23 3.28 -28.37
C LEU A 691 -49.11 2.19 -29.44
N PHE A 692 -49.00 2.57 -30.71
CA PHE A 692 -48.98 1.63 -31.84
C PHE A 692 -47.60 1.07 -32.18
N SER A 693 -46.54 1.49 -31.49
CA SER A 693 -45.20 0.89 -31.62
C SER A 693 -45.12 -0.55 -31.09
N GLN A 694 -46.07 -0.96 -30.25
CA GLN A 694 -46.15 -2.29 -29.66
C GLN A 694 -47.30 -3.11 -30.26
N PRO A 695 -47.14 -4.45 -30.38
CA PRO A 695 -48.18 -5.32 -30.94
C PRO A 695 -49.42 -5.31 -30.04
N GLN A 696 -50.57 -4.99 -30.64
CA GLN A 696 -51.86 -4.92 -29.94
C GLN A 696 -52.52 -6.29 -29.70
N SER A 697 -51.81 -7.39 -30.00
CA SER A 697 -52.34 -8.76 -29.97
C SER A 697 -52.54 -9.36 -28.56
N GLN A 698 -52.13 -8.65 -27.51
CA GLN A 698 -52.21 -9.11 -26.11
C GLN A 698 -53.41 -8.54 -25.32
N LEU A 699 -54.34 -7.84 -25.97
CA LEU A 699 -55.38 -7.03 -25.29
C LEU A 699 -56.74 -7.75 -25.13
N ARG A 700 -57.46 -7.36 -24.06
CA ARG A 700 -58.65 -8.02 -23.47
C ARG A 700 -59.97 -8.00 -24.27
N GLU A 701 -60.11 -7.15 -25.29
CA GLU A 701 -61.38 -7.01 -26.02
C GLU A 701 -61.26 -7.53 -27.46
N PRO A 702 -62.06 -8.54 -27.86
CA PRO A 702 -62.07 -9.05 -29.22
C PRO A 702 -62.71 -8.04 -30.18
N ALA A 703 -62.25 -8.03 -31.43
CA ALA A 703 -62.88 -7.28 -32.51
C ALA A 703 -64.26 -7.89 -32.86
N ASP A 704 -65.19 -7.05 -33.32
CA ASP A 704 -66.50 -7.51 -33.79
C ASP A 704 -66.37 -8.19 -35.17
N GLU A 705 -66.35 -9.52 -35.15
CA GLU A 705 -66.26 -10.33 -36.36
C GLU A 705 -67.45 -10.16 -37.31
N ALA A 706 -68.62 -9.76 -36.81
CA ALA A 706 -69.79 -9.52 -37.66
C ALA A 706 -69.60 -8.24 -38.48
N LEU A 707 -69.05 -7.18 -37.88
CA LEU A 707 -68.70 -5.93 -38.59
C LEU A 707 -67.62 -6.17 -39.65
N ILE A 708 -66.58 -6.94 -39.32
CA ILE A 708 -65.53 -7.29 -40.28
C ILE A 708 -66.10 -8.07 -41.46
N ARG A 709 -66.94 -9.09 -41.20
CA ARG A 709 -67.58 -9.89 -42.25
C ARG A 709 -68.48 -9.04 -43.15
N ARG A 710 -69.28 -8.13 -42.58
CA ARG A 710 -70.14 -7.21 -43.35
C ARG A 710 -69.34 -6.29 -44.25
N ALA A 711 -68.27 -5.70 -43.74
CA ALA A 711 -67.39 -4.83 -44.52
C ALA A 711 -66.66 -5.58 -45.64
N ARG A 712 -66.14 -6.78 -45.35
CA ARG A 712 -65.53 -7.64 -46.38
C ARG A 712 -66.54 -8.07 -47.43
N ALA A 713 -67.77 -8.40 -47.06
CA ALA A 713 -68.84 -8.78 -47.99
C ALA A 713 -69.27 -7.62 -48.91
N LEU A 714 -69.28 -6.38 -48.40
CA LEU A 714 -69.56 -5.20 -49.23
C LEU A 714 -68.44 -4.97 -50.24
N LEU A 715 -67.18 -4.99 -49.79
CA LEU A 715 -66.02 -4.89 -50.68
C LEU A 715 -65.96 -6.05 -51.67
N ALA A 716 -66.42 -7.25 -51.27
CA ALA A 716 -66.44 -8.45 -52.11
C ALA A 716 -67.34 -8.34 -53.37
N ARG A 717 -68.27 -7.37 -53.40
CA ARG A 717 -69.19 -7.15 -54.53
C ARG A 717 -68.57 -6.37 -55.70
N GLU A 718 -67.41 -5.74 -55.50
CA GLU A 718 -66.68 -5.06 -56.57
C GLU A 718 -65.74 -5.99 -57.33
N ASP A 719 -65.49 -5.72 -58.62
CA ASP A 719 -64.56 -6.52 -59.42
C ASP A 719 -63.10 -6.39 -58.90
N THR A 720 -62.31 -7.45 -59.04
CA THR A 720 -60.93 -7.53 -58.53
C THR A 720 -60.02 -6.41 -59.06
N PRO A 721 -60.09 -6.02 -60.35
CA PRO A 721 -59.32 -4.91 -60.90
C PRO A 721 -59.67 -3.56 -60.26
N ALA A 722 -60.96 -3.31 -59.95
CA ALA A 722 -61.40 -2.08 -59.32
C ALA A 722 -60.80 -1.92 -57.91
N ARG A 723 -60.70 -3.00 -57.14
CA ARG A 723 -60.07 -2.97 -55.81
C ARG A 723 -58.56 -2.74 -55.87
N ILE A 724 -57.88 -3.34 -56.84
CA ILE A 724 -56.45 -3.11 -57.08
C ILE A 724 -56.23 -1.65 -57.47
N TYR A 725 -57.08 -1.11 -58.35
CA TYR A 725 -57.05 0.30 -58.73
C TYR A 725 -57.26 1.23 -57.53
N LEU A 726 -58.26 0.97 -56.68
CA LEU A 726 -58.50 1.76 -55.46
C LEU A 726 -57.32 1.68 -54.47
N ARG A 727 -56.71 0.51 -54.33
CA ARG A 727 -55.52 0.32 -53.49
C ARG A 727 -54.32 1.10 -54.03
N LEU A 728 -54.10 1.08 -55.33
CA LEU A 728 -53.05 1.85 -56.00
C LEU A 728 -53.33 3.35 -55.88
N LYS A 729 -54.54 3.80 -56.21
CA LYS A 729 -54.97 5.19 -56.09
C LYS A 729 -54.71 5.74 -54.69
N ASN A 730 -55.12 5.03 -53.64
CA ASN A 730 -54.95 5.44 -52.25
C ASN A 730 -53.50 5.35 -51.74
N GLY A 731 -52.71 4.40 -52.25
CA GLY A 731 -51.29 4.29 -51.92
C GLY A 731 -50.46 5.41 -52.56
N LEU A 732 -50.77 5.73 -53.81
CA LEU A 732 -50.05 6.70 -54.63
C LEU A 732 -50.49 8.15 -54.38
N SER A 733 -51.71 8.37 -53.89
CA SER A 733 -52.19 9.70 -53.51
C SER A 733 -51.40 10.34 -52.38
N VAL A 734 -50.67 9.57 -51.56
CA VAL A 734 -49.81 10.07 -50.48
C VAL A 734 -48.56 10.77 -51.02
N ASP A 735 -48.03 10.28 -52.14
CA ASP A 735 -46.85 10.83 -52.82
C ASP A 735 -47.23 11.83 -53.93
N ALA A 736 -48.53 12.05 -54.16
CA ALA A 736 -49.02 12.94 -55.17
C ALA A 736 -48.87 14.42 -54.73
N PRO A 737 -48.59 15.34 -55.66
CA PRO A 737 -48.62 16.78 -55.38
C PRO A 737 -50.03 17.22 -54.93
N PRO A 738 -50.18 18.43 -54.34
CA PRO A 738 -51.49 18.95 -53.98
C PRO A 738 -52.43 18.99 -55.21
N PRO A 739 -53.76 18.91 -55.00
CA PRO A 739 -54.73 18.97 -56.09
C PRO A 739 -54.54 20.27 -56.89
N LEU A 740 -54.49 20.12 -58.21
CA LEU A 740 -54.25 21.21 -59.13
C LEU A 740 -55.56 21.94 -59.36
N ASP A 741 -55.60 23.18 -58.89
CA ASP A 741 -56.69 24.10 -59.12
C ASP A 741 -56.38 25.03 -60.31
N LEU A 742 -57.41 25.52 -60.99
CA LEU A 742 -57.30 26.53 -62.04
C LEU A 742 -56.53 27.76 -61.56
N ARG A 743 -56.66 28.11 -60.27
CA ARG A 743 -55.90 29.19 -59.60
C ARG A 743 -54.39 28.96 -59.56
N GLN A 744 -53.94 27.71 -59.60
CA GLN A 744 -52.51 27.35 -59.60
C GLN A 744 -51.97 27.21 -61.03
N MET A 745 -52.81 26.83 -62.00
CA MET A 745 -52.42 26.76 -63.42
C MET A 745 -52.32 28.15 -64.06
N ALA A 746 -53.17 29.07 -63.62
CA ALA A 746 -53.11 30.47 -64.00
C ALA A 746 -51.99 31.12 -63.18
N GLU A 747 -50.75 31.03 -63.66
CA GLU A 747 -49.57 31.63 -63.01
C GLU A 747 -49.81 33.10 -62.62
N ASP A 748 -49.05 33.57 -61.62
CA ASP A 748 -49.20 34.81 -60.82
C ASP A 748 -49.61 36.10 -61.57
N SER A 749 -49.44 36.16 -62.88
CA SER A 749 -49.80 37.26 -63.78
C SER A 749 -51.29 37.45 -64.06
N SER A 750 -52.15 36.48 -63.73
CA SER A 750 -53.60 36.53 -64.01
C SER A 750 -54.51 36.75 -62.78
N ARG A 751 -53.91 36.77 -61.57
CA ARG A 751 -54.61 36.90 -60.29
C ARG A 751 -55.48 38.16 -60.10
N PRO A 752 -55.14 39.35 -60.66
CA PRO A 752 -55.97 40.54 -60.48
C PRO A 752 -57.08 40.72 -61.54
N LEU A 753 -57.15 39.86 -62.57
CA LEU A 753 -58.07 40.04 -63.71
C LEU A 753 -59.29 39.11 -63.71
N PHE A 754 -59.28 38.02 -62.93
CA PHE A 754 -60.36 37.04 -62.92
C PHE A 754 -60.71 36.63 -61.48
N GLU A 755 -61.99 36.71 -61.13
CA GLU A 755 -62.55 36.23 -59.85
C GLU A 755 -63.46 35.03 -60.10
N LEU A 756 -63.30 33.98 -59.29
CA LEU A 756 -64.08 32.74 -59.43
C LEU A 756 -65.49 32.93 -58.87
N GLN A 757 -66.50 32.72 -59.70
CA GLN A 757 -67.91 32.78 -59.31
C GLN A 757 -68.22 31.68 -58.28
N ALA A 758 -68.73 32.07 -57.10
CA ALA A 758 -68.76 31.24 -55.89
C ALA A 758 -69.61 29.95 -55.94
N GLU A 759 -70.45 29.77 -56.98
CA GLU A 759 -71.37 28.62 -57.08
C GLU A 759 -70.96 27.55 -58.11
N ALA A 760 -69.83 27.72 -58.81
CA ALA A 760 -69.32 26.67 -59.69
C ALA A 760 -68.52 25.63 -58.88
N PRO A 761 -68.82 24.32 -59.00
CA PRO A 761 -68.02 23.28 -58.34
C PRO A 761 -66.66 23.22 -59.02
N VAL A 762 -65.68 23.91 -58.45
CA VAL A 762 -64.30 23.85 -58.94
C VAL A 762 -63.80 22.42 -58.70
N SER A 763 -63.79 21.60 -59.75
CA SER A 763 -63.22 20.26 -59.71
C SER A 763 -61.70 20.39 -59.72
N ALA A 764 -61.11 20.66 -58.56
CA ALA A 764 -59.67 20.59 -58.40
C ALA A 764 -59.23 19.18 -58.82
N ILE A 765 -58.34 19.10 -59.82
CA ILE A 765 -57.89 17.81 -60.34
C ILE A 765 -56.99 17.20 -59.27
N PRO A 766 -57.30 16.00 -58.73
CA PRO A 766 -56.44 15.38 -57.73
C PRO A 766 -55.02 15.26 -58.29
N GLY A 767 -54.02 15.65 -57.51
CA GLY A 767 -52.64 15.79 -58.00
C GLY A 767 -52.08 14.52 -58.63
N LEU A 768 -52.60 13.35 -58.25
CA LEU A 768 -52.27 12.05 -58.85
C LEU A 768 -52.54 11.99 -60.37
N PHE A 769 -53.58 12.68 -60.84
CA PHE A 769 -54.00 12.71 -62.25
C PHE A 769 -53.38 13.86 -63.04
N THR A 770 -52.47 14.63 -62.43
CA THR A 770 -51.74 15.71 -63.12
C THR A 770 -50.47 15.17 -63.78
N GLN A 771 -49.95 15.87 -64.79
CA GLN A 771 -48.68 15.49 -65.44
C GLN A 771 -47.52 15.43 -64.43
N ALA A 772 -47.46 16.39 -63.51
CA ALA A 772 -46.46 16.42 -62.45
C ALA A 772 -46.59 15.21 -61.51
N GLY A 773 -47.81 14.90 -61.06
CA GLY A 773 -48.09 13.72 -60.24
C GLY A 773 -47.76 12.42 -60.94
N TYR A 774 -48.12 12.27 -62.22
CA TYR A 774 -47.76 11.09 -63.02
C TYR A 774 -46.25 10.91 -63.12
N GLN A 775 -45.47 11.97 -63.41
CA GLN A 775 -44.01 11.87 -63.50
C GLN A 775 -43.35 11.55 -62.15
N GLN A 776 -43.84 12.15 -61.07
CA GLN A 776 -43.29 11.99 -59.72
C GLN A 776 -43.59 10.60 -59.15
N VAL A 777 -44.81 10.10 -59.38
CA VAL A 777 -45.26 8.78 -58.93
C VAL A 777 -44.69 7.65 -59.80
N LYS A 778 -44.60 7.82 -61.13
CA LYS A 778 -44.02 6.83 -62.06
C LYS A 778 -42.55 6.53 -61.73
N LYS A 779 -41.75 7.57 -61.41
CA LYS A 779 -40.34 7.38 -61.01
C LYS A 779 -40.18 6.57 -59.72
N LYS A 780 -41.09 6.72 -58.75
CA LYS A 780 -41.06 5.97 -57.48
C LYS A 780 -41.63 4.55 -57.60
N SER A 781 -42.72 4.34 -58.34
CA SER A 781 -43.35 3.01 -58.50
C SER A 781 -42.52 2.02 -59.32
N CYS A 782 -41.74 2.49 -60.30
CA CYS A 782 -40.80 1.62 -61.03
C CYS A 782 -39.64 1.10 -60.15
N TYR A 783 -39.37 1.72 -59.00
CA TYR A 783 -38.31 1.31 -58.08
C TYR A 783 -38.80 0.42 -56.91
N SER A 784 -40.10 0.47 -56.56
CA SER A 784 -40.68 -0.31 -55.46
C SER A 784 -41.28 -1.66 -55.89
N SER A 785 -41.64 -1.82 -57.16
CA SER A 785 -42.18 -3.09 -57.70
C SER A 785 -41.15 -4.23 -57.77
N THR A 786 -39.85 -3.94 -57.68
CA THR A 786 -38.76 -4.93 -57.65
C THR A 786 -38.37 -5.42 -56.25
N ARG A 787 -39.06 -5.00 -55.17
CA ARG A 787 -38.89 -5.54 -53.81
C ARG A 787 -40.21 -6.06 -53.25
N TRP A 788 -40.71 -7.15 -53.81
CA TRP A 788 -41.56 -8.09 -53.09
C TRP A 788 -40.67 -9.20 -52.51
N PRO A 789 -40.50 -9.32 -51.18
CA PRO A 789 -39.83 -10.47 -50.62
C PRO A 789 -40.79 -11.65 -50.56
N GLU A 790 -40.38 -12.76 -51.18
CA GLU A 790 -40.79 -14.12 -50.81
C GLU A 790 -40.58 -14.32 -49.30
N ARG A 791 -41.62 -14.12 -48.51
CA ARG A 791 -41.72 -14.63 -47.14
C ARG A 791 -43.17 -15.00 -46.85
N THR A 792 -43.56 -16.14 -47.40
CA THR A 792 -44.65 -17.01 -46.92
C THR A 792 -44.46 -18.37 -47.61
N ARG A 793 -43.62 -19.20 -46.98
CA ARG A 793 -43.88 -20.63 -46.83
C ARG A 793 -43.86 -20.92 -45.34
#